data_AF-A0A7C3IRS5-F1
#
_entry.id   AF-A0A7C3IRS5-F1
#
_cell.length_a   1.000
_cell.length_b   1.000
_cell.length_c   1.000
_cell.angle_alpha   90.00
_cell.angle_beta   90.00
_cell.angle_gamma   90.00
#
_symmetry.space_group_name_H-M   'P 1'
#
loop_
_entity.id
_entity.type
_entity.pdbx_description
1 polymer ?
#
loop_
_entity_poly.entity_id
_entity_poly.type
_entity_poly.pdbx_seq_one_letter_code
_entity_poly.pdbx_strand_id
1 'polypeptide(L)'
;MRKVFLLIFFLVLTYSISFGQNEESIPPFPATKHLLEKFKKLTPDKAKHLPIFLSKFTPQQLSTMSDAEVDDLFDRQFENFLRDSGTYYDKILESSTGSSGPRLFTEEIMMSLKMIGGAKISPDGKMIVFPITTTDIKENKKNKDLFLMNIDGSNKFNFTDNPAQDYDPCWSPDGKRIAYISTRDGAPQIFIYSLETEKTEKITDIPEGVGNLKWSPDGKYFSFTSEVKLIQTLQEKYPALDKTTAKIYDKIPVRHWDEWLDEKYSHLFILPVNGGNLTDLNPGEPYDIPDKPFDDAEQIAWSPDGLEIAYSSKKVEDYAFSTNTDIFIYNLKDKTTKNITKGMMGYDKAPQYSPDGKWIAFTSQQRAGFESDRIRLMLYNRQTGAITELSKTLDQWVGHFVWSPDSRFIYFSAEDGPTVQIYQIQVNDGKWKTITSGRHNLDGGLDITPDGRTIIAPLRNMLRPYELYTLDINSSKLSKITFENDLEYNTIMEASITERKIKAKDGKLIHTWIIYPPFFDPNRKYPMITYCQGGPQSTISQYFSLRWNLFLMASKGYVVVAPNRRGVPGFGQAWNDAISKDWGGLPMQDILAATDSISKEPYIDKKGIAAVGASAGGYAVFWLAGNHNKRFSAFVSHNGAFNLISKYGSTEELWFPNWEFGGPYWDDKYKSQYTKFSPHEYVKKWDTPILISIGEKDYRIPYTQGLEAFTAAQSLGIPSRLIFWGNENHWILKPQNQILWYKELFEFLDKYCKKF
;
A
#
# COMPACT_ATOMS: atom_id res chain seq x y z
N MET A 1 5.32 3.56 40.50
CA MET A 1 4.87 2.82 41.70
C MET A 1 3.96 3.64 42.64
N ARG A 2 4.42 4.71 43.31
CA ARG A 2 3.55 5.51 44.22
C ARG A 2 2.27 6.10 43.56
N LYS A 3 2.34 6.55 42.31
CA LYS A 3 1.17 7.10 41.57
C LYS A 3 0.12 6.04 41.18
N VAL A 4 0.52 4.79 40.97
CA VAL A 4 -0.39 3.68 40.60
C VAL A 4 -1.10 3.14 41.82
N PHE A 5 -0.39 3.05 42.95
CA PHE A 5 -1.00 2.78 44.25
C PHE A 5 -2.03 3.86 44.59
N LEU A 6 -1.73 5.14 44.32
CA LEU A 6 -2.71 6.22 44.46
C LEU A 6 -3.92 6.06 43.55
N LEU A 7 -3.76 5.58 42.30
CA LEU A 7 -4.88 5.41 41.37
C LEU A 7 -5.82 4.27 41.82
N ILE A 8 -5.26 3.14 42.24
CA ILE A 8 -6.02 2.01 42.81
C ILE A 8 -6.67 2.44 44.13
N PHE A 9 -5.95 3.18 44.97
CA PHE A 9 -6.49 3.76 46.21
C PHE A 9 -7.62 4.76 45.93
N PHE A 10 -7.51 5.58 44.88
CA PHE A 10 -8.56 6.50 44.44
C PHE A 10 -9.76 5.76 43.85
N LEU A 11 -9.55 4.70 43.08
CA LEU A 11 -10.61 3.83 42.57
C LEU A 11 -11.44 3.23 43.72
N VAL A 12 -10.76 2.75 44.76
CA VAL A 12 -11.39 2.26 46.00
C VAL A 12 -12.12 3.41 46.73
N LEU A 13 -11.53 4.60 46.83
CA LEU A 13 -12.14 5.76 47.50
C LEU A 13 -13.38 6.30 46.76
N THR A 14 -13.35 6.39 45.43
CA THR A 14 -14.46 6.92 44.62
C THR A 14 -15.69 6.00 44.62
N TYR A 15 -15.49 4.70 44.82
CA TYR A 15 -16.57 3.75 45.01
C TYR A 15 -17.27 3.94 46.37
N SER A 16 -16.50 4.23 47.43
CA SER A 16 -17.04 4.52 48.78
C SER A 16 -17.82 5.83 48.84
N ILE A 17 -17.39 6.86 48.11
CA ILE A 17 -18.04 8.19 48.12
C ILE A 17 -19.38 8.18 47.34
N SER A 18 -19.54 7.30 46.36
CA SER A 18 -20.76 7.25 45.53
C SER A 18 -21.93 6.51 46.18
N PHE A 19 -21.70 5.75 47.27
CA PHE A 19 -22.74 4.92 47.93
C PHE A 19 -22.92 5.18 49.43
N GLY A 20 -22.27 6.20 50.00
CA GLY A 20 -22.64 6.74 51.32
C GLY A 20 -22.60 5.72 52.47
N GLN A 21 -21.57 4.87 52.55
CA GLN A 21 -21.37 3.96 53.69
C GLN A 21 -20.05 4.22 54.42
N ASN A 22 -20.09 4.07 55.76
CA ASN A 22 -18.96 4.23 56.68
C ASN A 22 -17.83 3.23 56.37
N GLU A 23 -16.58 3.69 56.51
CA GLU A 23 -15.32 3.00 56.17
C GLU A 23 -15.14 1.59 56.79
N GLU A 24 -15.86 1.22 57.85
CA GLU A 24 -15.66 -0.06 58.55
C GLU A 24 -16.50 -1.24 58.01
N SER A 25 -17.18 -1.09 56.86
CA SER A 25 -18.06 -2.14 56.32
C SER A 25 -17.77 -2.59 54.87
N ILE A 26 -16.57 -2.36 54.36
CA ILE A 26 -16.18 -2.80 53.01
C ILE A 26 -15.84 -4.30 53.04
N PRO A 27 -16.60 -5.20 52.36
CA PRO A 27 -16.16 -6.58 52.20
C PRO A 27 -14.89 -6.59 51.34
N PRO A 28 -13.90 -7.46 51.63
CA PRO A 28 -12.71 -7.55 50.80
C PRO A 28 -13.13 -8.10 49.44
N PHE A 29 -13.24 -7.22 48.44
CA PHE A 29 -13.47 -7.64 47.05
C PHE A 29 -12.32 -8.60 46.66
N PRO A 30 -12.61 -9.89 46.37
CA PRO A 30 -11.57 -10.88 46.08
C PRO A 30 -10.70 -10.48 44.90
N ALA A 31 -11.34 -9.92 43.87
CA ALA A 31 -10.71 -9.36 42.66
C ALA A 31 -9.56 -8.39 42.99
N THR A 32 -9.77 -7.49 43.96
CA THR A 32 -8.83 -6.42 44.30
C THR A 32 -7.53 -6.97 44.90
N LYS A 33 -7.61 -8.08 45.62
CA LYS A 33 -6.42 -8.76 46.17
C LYS A 33 -5.61 -9.43 45.07
N HIS A 34 -6.27 -10.16 44.16
CA HIS A 34 -5.60 -10.86 43.06
C HIS A 34 -5.02 -9.88 42.02
N LEU A 35 -5.75 -8.80 41.69
CA LEU A 35 -5.25 -7.69 40.87
C LEU A 35 -3.96 -7.08 41.46
N LEU A 36 -3.92 -6.87 42.78
CA LEU A 36 -2.75 -6.34 43.46
C LEU A 36 -1.57 -7.32 43.47
N GLU A 37 -1.84 -8.63 43.55
CA GLU A 37 -0.81 -9.67 43.44
C GLU A 37 -0.21 -9.76 42.04
N LYS A 38 -1.04 -9.70 40.98
CA LYS A 38 -0.56 -9.59 39.59
C LYS A 38 0.28 -8.32 39.39
N PHE A 39 -0.18 -7.18 39.91
CA PHE A 39 0.56 -5.92 39.82
C PHE A 39 1.96 -6.01 40.46
N LYS A 40 2.07 -6.60 41.65
CA LYS A 40 3.36 -6.74 42.35
C LYS A 40 4.35 -7.64 41.62
N LYS A 41 3.88 -8.53 40.75
CA LYS A 41 4.72 -9.43 39.93
C LYS A 41 5.18 -8.78 38.61
N LEU A 42 4.63 -7.62 38.24
CA LEU A 42 5.09 -6.91 37.04
C LEU A 42 6.48 -6.32 37.24
N THR A 43 7.32 -6.48 36.22
CA THR A 43 8.60 -5.80 36.15
C THR A 43 8.40 -4.28 35.96
N PRO A 44 9.35 -3.42 36.37
CA PRO A 44 9.19 -1.96 36.30
C PRO A 44 8.86 -1.40 34.91
N ASP A 45 9.41 -2.02 33.87
CA ASP A 45 9.16 -1.76 32.44
C ASP A 45 7.71 -2.02 32.05
N LYS A 46 7.11 -3.12 32.50
CA LYS A 46 5.69 -3.42 32.25
C LYS A 46 4.77 -2.55 33.10
N ALA A 47 5.12 -2.32 34.37
CA ALA A 47 4.27 -1.62 35.34
C ALA A 47 3.96 -0.15 34.95
N LYS A 48 4.80 0.50 34.15
CA LYS A 48 4.57 1.90 33.70
C LYS A 48 3.40 2.04 32.72
N HIS A 49 3.05 0.96 32.01
CA HIS A 49 1.96 0.93 31.03
C HIS A 49 0.60 0.57 31.63
N LEU A 50 0.60 0.02 32.84
CA LEU A 50 -0.61 -0.46 33.50
C LEU A 50 -1.69 0.62 33.71
N PRO A 51 -1.38 1.89 34.05
CA PRO A 51 -2.41 2.92 34.19
C PRO A 51 -3.18 3.19 32.90
N ILE A 52 -2.51 3.13 31.75
CA ILE A 52 -3.10 3.35 30.43
C ILE A 52 -3.93 2.12 30.02
N PHE A 53 -3.43 0.93 30.33
CA PHE A 53 -4.18 -0.29 30.09
C PHE A 53 -5.48 -0.34 30.92
N LEU A 54 -5.37 -0.07 32.22
CA LEU A 54 -6.50 -0.12 33.14
C LEU A 54 -7.51 1.01 32.92
N SER A 55 -7.14 2.13 32.29
CA SER A 55 -8.09 3.20 31.96
C SER A 55 -9.14 2.78 30.92
N LYS A 56 -8.99 1.59 30.31
CA LYS A 56 -10.00 0.99 29.40
C LYS A 56 -11.14 0.31 30.16
N PHE A 57 -11.00 0.12 31.46
CA PHE A 57 -11.97 -0.57 32.29
C PHE A 57 -12.56 0.39 33.32
N THR A 58 -13.85 0.26 33.59
CA THR A 58 -14.50 0.99 34.68
C THR A 58 -14.08 0.41 36.04
N PRO A 59 -14.14 1.21 37.12
CA PRO A 59 -13.86 0.73 38.47
C PRO A 59 -14.72 -0.49 38.84
N GLN A 60 -16.00 -0.47 38.41
CA GLN A 60 -16.94 -1.54 38.68
C GLN A 60 -16.53 -2.83 37.98
N GLN A 61 -16.17 -2.78 36.69
CA GLN A 61 -15.68 -3.94 35.93
C GLN A 61 -14.46 -4.58 36.60
N LEU A 62 -13.47 -3.79 37.02
CA LEU A 62 -12.28 -4.32 37.69
C LEU A 62 -12.59 -4.92 39.06
N SER A 63 -13.52 -4.33 39.82
CA SER A 63 -13.87 -4.79 41.17
C SER A 63 -14.70 -6.07 41.21
N THR A 64 -15.35 -6.44 40.10
CA THR A 64 -16.24 -7.62 40.02
C THR A 64 -15.63 -8.81 39.28
N MET A 65 -14.39 -8.71 38.79
CA MET A 65 -13.71 -9.81 38.09
C MET A 65 -13.46 -11.01 39.02
N SER A 66 -13.70 -12.21 38.52
CA SER A 66 -13.19 -13.44 39.11
C SER A 66 -11.66 -13.53 38.99
N ASP A 67 -11.03 -14.40 39.78
CA ASP A 67 -9.58 -14.58 39.71
C ASP A 67 -9.11 -15.04 38.31
N ALA A 68 -9.92 -15.85 37.63
CA ALA A 68 -9.65 -16.28 36.25
C ALA A 68 -9.73 -15.13 35.23
N GLU A 69 -10.65 -14.19 35.41
CA GLU A 69 -10.74 -12.99 34.57
C GLU A 69 -9.58 -12.02 34.84
N VAL A 70 -9.11 -11.93 36.09
CA VAL A 70 -7.90 -11.18 36.44
C VAL A 70 -6.65 -11.85 35.86
N ASP A 71 -6.57 -13.17 35.87
CA ASP A 71 -5.50 -13.92 35.22
C ASP A 71 -5.50 -13.65 33.72
N ASP A 72 -6.64 -13.75 33.05
CA ASP A 72 -6.78 -13.42 31.62
C ASP A 72 -6.43 -11.97 31.31
N LEU A 73 -6.88 -11.03 32.17
CA LEU A 73 -6.60 -9.61 32.04
C LEU A 73 -5.11 -9.32 32.03
N PHE A 74 -4.31 -9.98 32.88
CA PHE A 74 -2.87 -9.74 32.94
C PHE A 74 -2.07 -10.63 31.97
N ASP A 75 -2.37 -11.91 31.92
CA ASP A 75 -1.52 -12.89 31.21
C ASP A 75 -1.78 -12.91 29.71
N ARG A 76 -2.98 -12.51 29.28
CA ARG A 76 -3.34 -12.39 27.86
C ARG A 76 -3.59 -10.95 27.46
N GLN A 77 -4.55 -10.25 28.06
CA GLN A 77 -4.97 -8.94 27.56
C GLN A 77 -3.90 -7.85 27.78
N PHE A 78 -3.23 -7.83 28.93
CA PHE A 78 -2.17 -6.87 29.22
C PHE A 78 -0.89 -7.18 28.44
N GLU A 79 -0.51 -8.46 28.33
CA GLU A 79 0.62 -8.87 27.48
C GLU A 79 0.35 -8.58 26.00
N ASN A 80 -0.87 -8.83 25.51
CA ASN A 80 -1.29 -8.41 24.17
C ASN A 80 -1.25 -6.89 24.05
N PHE A 81 -1.73 -6.12 25.03
CA PHE A 81 -1.62 -4.67 25.01
C PHE A 81 -0.16 -4.18 24.94
N LEU A 82 0.76 -4.81 25.68
CA LEU A 82 2.20 -4.49 25.62
C LEU A 82 2.77 -4.82 24.23
N ARG A 83 2.45 -6.00 23.69
CA ARG A 83 2.82 -6.40 22.33
C ARG A 83 2.27 -5.44 21.28
N ASP A 84 0.99 -5.12 21.38
CA ASP A 84 0.21 -4.34 20.42
C ASP A 84 0.48 -2.83 20.50
N SER A 85 1.07 -2.36 21.60
CA SER A 85 1.53 -0.97 21.76
C SER A 85 2.97 -0.75 21.29
N GLY A 86 3.64 -1.79 20.78
CA GLY A 86 5.04 -1.71 20.33
C GLY A 86 6.05 -1.61 21.48
N THR A 87 5.63 -1.84 22.73
CA THR A 87 6.45 -1.57 23.93
C THR A 87 7.41 -2.71 24.28
N TYR A 88 7.41 -3.82 23.55
CA TYR A 88 8.37 -4.92 23.74
C TYR A 88 9.82 -4.56 23.34
N TYR A 89 10.06 -3.36 22.78
CA TYR A 89 11.39 -2.90 22.34
C TYR A 89 11.96 -1.72 23.13
N ASP A 90 11.62 -1.60 24.42
CA ASP A 90 12.31 -0.65 25.28
C ASP A 90 13.84 -0.91 25.32
N LYS A 91 14.33 -2.14 25.13
CA LYS A 91 15.79 -2.40 25.12
C LYS A 91 16.55 -1.87 23.90
N ILE A 92 15.90 -1.64 22.75
CA ILE A 92 16.56 -1.00 21.60
C ILE A 92 16.45 0.54 21.72
N LEU A 93 15.35 1.03 22.31
CA LEU A 93 15.11 2.46 22.55
C LEU A 93 15.85 3.01 23.78
N GLU A 94 16.22 2.18 24.75
CA GLU A 94 16.93 2.56 25.99
C GLU A 94 18.37 3.07 25.77
N SER A 95 18.92 2.93 24.56
CA SER A 95 20.13 3.69 24.19
C SER A 95 19.85 5.20 23.97
N SER A 96 18.58 5.63 24.05
CA SER A 96 18.18 7.01 23.74
C SER A 96 17.07 7.65 24.61
N THR A 97 16.44 6.98 25.58
CA THR A 97 15.24 7.57 26.23
C THR A 97 15.24 7.51 27.76
N GLY A 98 15.78 8.57 28.37
CA GLY A 98 15.50 9.00 29.75
C GLY A 98 14.58 10.22 29.84
N SER A 99 13.59 10.38 28.94
CA SER A 99 12.77 11.59 28.91
C SER A 99 11.34 11.31 28.45
N SER A 100 10.36 11.71 29.26
CA SER A 100 8.92 11.79 28.96
C SER A 100 8.58 13.02 28.09
N GLY A 101 9.46 13.39 27.16
CA GLY A 101 9.34 14.57 26.30
C GLY A 101 8.97 14.21 24.85
N PRO A 102 8.67 15.23 24.02
CA PRO A 102 8.45 15.04 22.59
C PRO A 102 9.67 14.36 21.94
N ARG A 103 9.43 13.36 21.09
CA ARG A 103 10.47 12.61 20.37
C ARG A 103 10.33 12.74 18.86
N LEU A 104 11.43 12.52 18.15
CA LEU A 104 11.47 12.51 16.70
C LEU A 104 10.90 11.21 16.15
N PHE A 105 10.32 11.27 14.95
CA PHE A 105 9.90 10.10 14.21
C PHE A 105 11.14 9.31 13.74
N THR A 106 11.19 8.01 14.06
CA THR A 106 12.30 7.11 13.69
C THR A 106 11.82 5.96 12.82
N GLU A 107 12.75 5.26 12.20
CA GLU A 107 12.51 4.05 11.44
C GLU A 107 11.87 2.94 12.29
N GLU A 108 12.26 2.80 13.57
CA GLU A 108 11.64 1.85 14.50
C GLU A 108 10.19 2.24 14.81
N ILE A 109 9.93 3.52 15.10
CA ILE A 109 8.56 4.03 15.31
C ILE A 109 7.71 3.77 14.08
N MET A 110 8.22 4.11 12.90
CA MET A 110 7.51 3.90 11.64
C MET A 110 7.17 2.42 11.40
N MET A 111 8.09 1.50 11.70
CA MET A 111 7.84 0.07 11.57
C MET A 111 6.87 -0.47 12.62
N SER A 112 6.78 0.15 13.80
CA SER A 112 5.84 -0.27 14.85
C SER A 112 4.42 0.24 14.65
N LEU A 113 4.18 1.16 13.69
CA LEU A 113 2.83 1.65 13.40
C LEU A 113 1.93 0.53 12.88
N LYS A 114 0.66 0.58 13.28
CA LYS A 114 -0.39 -0.30 12.77
C LYS A 114 -0.87 0.21 11.42
N MET A 115 -0.88 -0.68 10.44
CA MET A 115 -1.32 -0.37 9.08
C MET A 115 -2.74 -0.88 8.86
N ILE A 116 -3.69 0.03 8.75
CA ILE A 116 -5.10 -0.30 8.52
C ILE A 116 -5.37 -0.40 7.03
N GLY A 117 -6.08 -1.46 6.61
CA GLY A 117 -6.54 -1.62 5.22
C GLY A 117 -7.99 -1.17 5.02
N GLY A 118 -8.47 -1.26 3.78
CA GLY A 118 -9.85 -0.94 3.42
C GLY A 118 -10.88 -1.78 4.19
N ALA A 119 -12.02 -1.17 4.49
CA ALA A 119 -13.11 -1.81 5.22
C ALA A 119 -14.25 -2.25 4.29
N LYS A 120 -15.00 -3.27 4.70
CA LYS A 120 -16.24 -3.71 4.06
C LYS A 120 -17.43 -3.58 5.01
N ILE A 121 -18.48 -2.92 4.56
CA ILE A 121 -19.69 -2.65 5.33
C ILE A 121 -20.61 -3.88 5.30
N SER A 122 -21.26 -4.19 6.43
CA SER A 122 -22.24 -5.27 6.51
C SER A 122 -23.47 -4.99 5.63
N PRO A 123 -24.19 -6.02 5.14
CA PRO A 123 -25.38 -5.83 4.30
C PRO A 123 -26.48 -4.98 4.94
N ASP A 124 -26.52 -4.88 6.28
CA ASP A 124 -27.47 -4.03 7.01
C ASP A 124 -26.94 -2.61 7.33
N GLY A 125 -25.69 -2.31 6.95
CA GLY A 125 -25.07 -1.01 7.09
C GLY A 125 -24.56 -0.66 8.50
N LYS A 126 -24.58 -1.60 9.46
CA LYS A 126 -24.30 -1.29 10.87
C LYS A 126 -22.86 -1.57 11.30
N MET A 127 -22.21 -2.54 10.68
CA MET A 127 -20.88 -2.99 11.04
C MET A 127 -19.91 -2.87 9.88
N ILE A 128 -18.63 -2.85 10.20
CA ILE A 128 -17.54 -2.95 9.23
C ILE A 128 -16.56 -4.04 9.63
N VAL A 129 -16.02 -4.73 8.64
CA VAL A 129 -14.88 -5.64 8.77
C VAL A 129 -13.67 -5.03 8.07
N PHE A 130 -12.50 -5.06 8.70
CA PHE A 130 -11.29 -4.46 8.14
C PHE A 130 -10.02 -5.13 8.67
N PRO A 131 -8.94 -5.20 7.88
CA PRO A 131 -7.67 -5.73 8.33
C PRO A 131 -6.83 -4.68 9.06
N ILE A 132 -6.10 -5.11 10.08
CA ILE A 132 -4.98 -4.37 10.68
C ILE A 132 -3.72 -5.22 10.54
N THR A 133 -2.68 -4.66 9.95
CA THR A 133 -1.35 -5.25 9.90
C THR A 133 -0.46 -4.67 11.00
N THR A 134 0.14 -5.57 11.80
CA THR A 134 1.16 -5.27 12.80
C THR A 134 2.51 -5.84 12.37
N THR A 135 3.60 -5.31 12.92
CA THR A 135 4.96 -5.74 12.57
C THR A 135 5.66 -6.29 13.80
N ASP A 136 6.19 -7.51 13.70
CA ASP A 136 7.18 -8.04 14.65
C ASP A 136 8.58 -7.89 14.04
N ILE A 137 9.34 -6.94 14.58
CA ILE A 137 10.68 -6.62 14.10
C ILE A 137 11.68 -7.75 14.38
N LYS A 138 11.61 -8.43 15.54
CA LYS A 138 12.55 -9.49 15.94
C LYS A 138 12.29 -10.74 15.12
N GLU A 139 11.03 -11.11 14.97
CA GLU A 139 10.65 -12.24 14.12
C GLU A 139 10.75 -11.91 12.63
N ASN A 140 11.00 -10.63 12.30
CA ASN A 140 11.14 -10.12 10.94
C ASN A 140 9.92 -10.43 10.07
N LYS A 141 8.73 -10.32 10.67
CA LYS A 141 7.44 -10.72 10.09
C LYS A 141 6.38 -9.65 10.33
N LYS A 142 5.32 -9.73 9.54
CA LYS A 142 4.10 -8.93 9.73
C LYS A 142 2.96 -9.88 10.04
N ASN A 143 2.03 -9.47 10.89
CA ASN A 143 0.79 -10.20 11.16
C ASN A 143 -0.37 -9.38 10.63
N LYS A 144 -1.35 -10.01 9.99
CA LYS A 144 -2.56 -9.33 9.52
C LYS A 144 -3.76 -10.04 10.12
N ASP A 145 -4.49 -9.30 10.95
CA ASP A 145 -5.70 -9.77 11.62
C ASP A 145 -6.92 -9.01 11.12
N LEU A 146 -8.10 -9.63 11.24
CA LEU A 146 -9.38 -9.03 10.87
C LEU A 146 -10.15 -8.56 12.10
N PHE A 147 -10.62 -7.33 12.03
CA PHE A 147 -11.36 -6.65 13.08
C PHE A 147 -12.79 -6.37 12.64
N LEU A 148 -13.70 -6.48 13.59
CA LEU A 148 -15.08 -6.04 13.48
C LEU A 148 -15.30 -4.81 14.33
N MET A 149 -16.14 -3.89 13.86
CA MET A 149 -16.52 -2.67 14.58
C MET A 149 -17.87 -2.17 14.10
N ASN A 150 -18.61 -1.46 14.94
CA ASN A 150 -19.76 -0.68 14.48
C ASN A 150 -19.29 0.45 13.55
N ILE A 151 -20.15 0.87 12.62
CA ILE A 151 -19.81 1.92 11.64
C ILE A 151 -19.51 3.29 12.29
N ASP A 152 -19.95 3.50 13.54
CA ASP A 152 -19.68 4.70 14.33
C ASP A 152 -18.33 4.68 15.08
N GLY A 153 -17.57 3.58 14.98
CA GLY A 153 -16.28 3.40 15.66
C GLY A 153 -16.36 2.66 17.00
N SER A 154 -17.56 2.30 17.48
CA SER A 154 -17.74 1.58 18.74
C SER A 154 -17.61 0.06 18.59
N ASN A 155 -17.42 -0.63 19.72
CA ASN A 155 -17.40 -2.10 19.80
C ASN A 155 -16.38 -2.79 18.87
N LYS A 156 -15.18 -2.21 18.73
CA LYS A 156 -14.09 -2.82 17.97
C LYS A 156 -13.58 -4.09 18.66
N PHE A 157 -13.50 -5.21 17.95
CA PHE A 157 -12.85 -6.44 18.44
C PHE A 157 -12.10 -7.20 17.33
N ASN A 158 -11.06 -7.95 17.70
CA ASN A 158 -10.30 -8.85 16.82
C ASN A 158 -10.94 -10.24 16.90
N PHE A 159 -11.42 -10.79 15.78
CA PHE A 159 -12.06 -12.11 15.76
C PHE A 159 -11.16 -13.22 15.18
N THR A 160 -10.00 -12.86 14.62
CA THR A 160 -9.04 -13.85 14.11
C THR A 160 -7.90 -14.13 15.09
N ASP A 161 -7.40 -13.10 15.80
CA ASP A 161 -6.36 -13.12 16.86
C ASP A 161 -5.44 -14.36 16.86
N ASN A 162 -4.62 -14.49 15.81
CA ASN A 162 -3.70 -15.62 15.65
C ASN A 162 -2.43 -15.18 14.88
N PRO A 163 -1.33 -15.94 14.90
CA PRO A 163 -0.07 -15.52 14.28
C PRO A 163 -0.01 -15.74 12.74
N ALA A 164 -1.12 -16.07 12.10
CA ALA A 164 -1.21 -16.26 10.65
C ALA A 164 -1.67 -14.98 9.94
N GLN A 165 -1.68 -15.02 8.61
CA GLN A 165 -2.27 -13.94 7.82
C GLN A 165 -3.74 -14.23 7.60
N ASP A 166 -4.61 -13.31 8.00
CA ASP A 166 -6.04 -13.31 7.70
C ASP A 166 -6.39 -12.10 6.81
N TYR A 167 -7.01 -12.34 5.66
CA TYR A 167 -7.28 -11.31 4.63
C TYR A 167 -8.51 -11.63 3.77
N ASP A 168 -8.81 -10.72 2.83
CA ASP A 168 -9.96 -10.77 1.90
C ASP A 168 -11.30 -11.11 2.57
N PRO A 169 -11.72 -10.35 3.60
CA PRO A 169 -13.02 -10.57 4.22
C PRO A 169 -14.16 -10.24 3.26
N CYS A 170 -15.20 -11.07 3.24
CA CYS A 170 -16.47 -10.79 2.58
C CYS A 170 -17.65 -11.22 3.46
N TRP A 171 -18.67 -10.36 3.52
CA TRP A 171 -19.89 -10.64 4.26
C TRP A 171 -20.76 -11.67 3.52
N SER A 172 -21.39 -12.57 4.27
CA SER A 172 -22.53 -13.31 3.74
C SER A 172 -23.68 -12.36 3.41
N PRO A 173 -24.51 -12.63 2.38
CA PRO A 173 -25.59 -11.71 2.00
C PRO A 173 -26.63 -11.45 3.10
N ASP A 174 -26.78 -12.38 4.05
CA ASP A 174 -27.66 -12.22 5.23
C ASP A 174 -27.01 -11.43 6.38
N GLY A 175 -25.73 -11.06 6.26
CA GLY A 175 -24.97 -10.31 7.25
C GLY A 175 -24.62 -11.06 8.53
N LYS A 176 -24.84 -12.39 8.59
CA LYS A 176 -24.63 -13.19 9.81
C LYS A 176 -23.25 -13.85 9.89
N ARG A 177 -22.54 -13.92 8.77
CA ARG A 177 -21.26 -14.63 8.64
C ARG A 177 -20.27 -13.78 7.84
N ILE A 178 -19.00 -14.03 8.07
CA ILE A 178 -17.89 -13.42 7.35
C ILE A 178 -17.01 -14.54 6.84
N ALA A 179 -16.87 -14.65 5.53
CA ALA A 179 -15.85 -15.52 4.95
C ALA A 179 -14.56 -14.73 4.75
N TYR A 180 -13.42 -15.37 4.93
CA TYR A 180 -12.10 -14.76 4.79
C TYR A 180 -11.06 -15.83 4.45
N ILE A 181 -9.88 -15.40 4.01
CA ILE A 181 -8.75 -16.27 3.71
C ILE A 181 -7.79 -16.28 4.90
N SER A 182 -7.35 -17.46 5.34
CA SER A 182 -6.35 -17.61 6.40
C SER A 182 -5.24 -18.57 6.02
N THR A 183 -4.00 -18.26 6.43
CA THR A 183 -2.82 -19.13 6.26
C THR A 183 -2.51 -19.98 7.50
N ARG A 184 -3.42 -20.06 8.47
CA ARG A 184 -3.16 -20.71 9.78
C ARG A 184 -2.82 -22.20 9.68
N ASP A 185 -3.24 -22.86 8.59
CA ASP A 185 -2.99 -24.28 8.33
C ASP A 185 -1.95 -24.51 7.21
N GLY A 186 -1.14 -23.51 6.87
CA GLY A 186 -0.16 -23.58 5.78
C GLY A 186 -0.65 -22.84 4.53
N ALA A 187 -1.06 -23.59 3.50
CA ALA A 187 -1.61 -22.99 2.28
C ALA A 187 -2.86 -22.14 2.60
N PRO A 188 -3.09 -20.98 1.96
CA PRO A 188 -4.26 -20.14 2.23
C PRO A 188 -5.58 -20.89 2.00
N GLN A 189 -6.51 -20.85 2.95
CA GLN A 189 -7.84 -21.50 2.84
C GLN A 189 -8.97 -20.55 3.19
N ILE A 190 -10.19 -20.88 2.73
CA ILE A 190 -11.41 -20.17 3.11
C ILE A 190 -11.83 -20.62 4.51
N PHE A 191 -12.08 -19.64 5.38
CA PHE A 191 -12.70 -19.80 6.69
C PHE A 191 -13.97 -18.98 6.78
N ILE A 192 -14.93 -19.42 7.59
CA ILE A 192 -16.14 -18.66 7.91
C ILE A 192 -16.17 -18.40 9.41
N TYR A 193 -16.36 -17.14 9.79
CA TYR A 193 -16.71 -16.72 11.15
C TYR A 193 -18.22 -16.45 11.25
N SER A 194 -18.87 -17.04 12.26
CA SER A 194 -20.29 -16.83 12.57
C SER A 194 -20.45 -15.82 13.70
N LEU A 195 -21.21 -14.76 13.46
CA LEU A 195 -21.52 -13.75 14.49
C LEU A 195 -22.44 -14.28 15.59
N GLU A 196 -23.28 -15.26 15.28
CA GLU A 196 -24.25 -15.82 16.23
C GLU A 196 -23.58 -16.76 17.24
N THR A 197 -22.64 -17.57 16.76
CA THR A 197 -21.99 -18.60 17.58
C THR A 197 -20.59 -18.21 18.04
N GLU A 198 -20.05 -17.13 17.49
CA GLU A 198 -18.66 -16.66 17.68
C GLU A 198 -17.62 -17.74 17.35
N LYS A 199 -17.94 -18.65 16.41
CA LYS A 199 -17.08 -19.74 15.99
C LYS A 199 -16.57 -19.54 14.58
N THR A 200 -15.36 -20.04 14.34
CA THR A 200 -14.74 -20.14 13.02
C THR A 200 -14.75 -21.59 12.54
N GLU A 201 -15.08 -21.80 11.27
CA GLU A 201 -14.99 -23.08 10.57
C GLU A 201 -14.11 -22.98 9.31
N LYS A 202 -13.35 -24.03 9.01
CA LYS A 202 -12.56 -24.17 7.78
C LYS A 202 -13.45 -24.75 6.68
N ILE A 203 -13.45 -24.15 5.49
CA ILE A 203 -14.31 -24.54 4.37
C ILE A 203 -13.56 -25.29 3.28
N THR A 204 -12.31 -24.92 3.01
CA THR A 204 -11.51 -25.51 1.93
C THR A 204 -10.25 -26.18 2.46
N ASP A 205 -9.75 -27.16 1.71
CA ASP A 205 -8.45 -27.78 1.91
C ASP A 205 -7.78 -28.01 0.54
N ILE A 206 -7.49 -26.90 -0.15
CA ILE A 206 -6.94 -26.87 -1.50
C ILE A 206 -5.41 -26.78 -1.40
N PRO A 207 -4.62 -27.76 -1.89
CA PRO A 207 -3.17 -27.78 -1.73
C PRO A 207 -2.46 -26.54 -2.26
N GLU A 208 -2.92 -26.02 -3.40
CA GLU A 208 -2.40 -24.81 -4.06
C GLU A 208 -2.83 -23.51 -3.35
N GLY A 209 -3.76 -23.62 -2.40
CA GLY A 209 -4.35 -22.49 -1.69
C GLY A 209 -5.39 -21.73 -2.50
N VAL A 210 -5.97 -20.70 -1.89
CA VAL A 210 -7.01 -19.86 -2.48
C VAL A 210 -6.66 -18.37 -2.35
N GLY A 211 -7.11 -17.57 -3.32
CA GLY A 211 -7.03 -16.10 -3.32
C GLY A 211 -8.34 -15.45 -3.79
N ASN A 212 -8.44 -14.12 -3.72
CA ASN A 212 -9.49 -13.34 -4.40
C ASN A 212 -10.94 -13.76 -4.07
N LEU A 213 -11.21 -14.03 -2.80
CA LEU A 213 -12.49 -14.56 -2.32
C LEU A 213 -13.66 -13.57 -2.51
N LYS A 214 -14.80 -14.07 -2.99
CA LYS A 214 -16.11 -13.40 -2.98
C LYS A 214 -17.22 -14.39 -2.60
N TRP A 215 -18.28 -13.85 -1.98
CA TRP A 215 -19.54 -14.55 -1.78
C TRP A 215 -20.52 -14.20 -2.91
N SER A 216 -21.25 -15.18 -3.45
CA SER A 216 -22.33 -14.92 -4.39
C SER A 216 -23.47 -14.13 -3.73
N PRO A 217 -24.16 -13.23 -4.46
CA PRO A 217 -25.25 -12.41 -3.90
C PRO A 217 -26.42 -13.21 -3.33
N ASP A 218 -26.64 -14.43 -3.83
CA ASP A 218 -27.68 -15.34 -3.34
C ASP A 218 -27.23 -16.22 -2.15
N GLY A 219 -25.96 -16.10 -1.75
CA GLY A 219 -25.39 -16.78 -0.59
C GLY A 219 -25.03 -18.25 -0.82
N LYS A 220 -25.20 -18.78 -2.05
CA LYS A 220 -25.04 -20.21 -2.34
C LYS A 220 -23.62 -20.63 -2.71
N TYR A 221 -22.79 -19.70 -3.18
CA TYR A 221 -21.46 -20.02 -3.72
C TYR A 221 -20.39 -19.07 -3.19
N PHE A 222 -19.16 -19.58 -3.15
CA PHE A 222 -17.94 -18.79 -3.16
C PHE A 222 -17.37 -18.76 -4.58
N SER A 223 -16.82 -17.62 -4.99
CA SER A 223 -15.81 -17.58 -6.05
C SER A 223 -14.46 -17.22 -5.46
N PHE A 224 -13.40 -17.81 -5.97
CA PHE A 224 -12.02 -17.57 -5.55
C PHE A 224 -11.07 -18.01 -6.66
N THR A 225 -9.79 -17.67 -6.54
CA THR A 225 -8.77 -18.10 -7.49
C THR A 225 -7.82 -19.13 -6.87
N SER A 226 -7.30 -20.02 -7.70
CA SER A 226 -6.29 -21.00 -7.28
C SER A 226 -5.39 -21.35 -8.47
N GLU A 227 -4.13 -21.69 -8.17
CA GLU A 227 -3.14 -22.03 -9.20
C GLU A 227 -3.42 -23.41 -9.80
N VAL A 228 -3.46 -23.48 -11.13
CA VAL A 228 -3.68 -24.73 -11.88
C VAL A 228 -2.45 -25.03 -12.72
N LYS A 229 -1.89 -26.23 -12.53
CA LYS A 229 -0.79 -26.70 -13.35
C LYS A 229 -1.27 -27.06 -14.76
N LEU A 230 -0.74 -26.37 -15.76
CA LEU A 230 -1.08 -26.59 -17.18
C LEU A 230 0.12 -26.99 -18.04
N ILE A 231 1.35 -26.74 -17.57
CA ILE A 231 2.58 -27.06 -18.31
C ILE A 231 3.29 -28.23 -17.63
N GLN A 232 3.93 -29.09 -18.43
CA GLN A 232 4.76 -30.17 -17.90
C GLN A 232 6.04 -29.59 -17.26
N THR A 233 6.41 -30.06 -16.06
CA THR A 233 7.67 -29.65 -15.42
C THR A 233 8.87 -30.35 -16.04
N LEU A 234 10.07 -29.79 -15.84
CA LEU A 234 11.30 -30.45 -16.29
C LEU A 234 11.53 -31.79 -15.58
N GLN A 235 11.14 -31.90 -14.31
CA GLN A 235 11.20 -33.15 -13.55
C GLN A 235 10.27 -34.22 -14.13
N GLU A 236 9.09 -33.85 -14.65
CA GLU A 236 8.22 -34.79 -15.34
C GLU A 236 8.76 -35.20 -16.71
N LYS A 237 9.39 -34.26 -17.42
CA LYS A 237 10.00 -34.54 -18.73
C LYS A 237 11.28 -35.38 -18.61
N TYR A 238 12.04 -35.16 -17.54
CA TYR A 238 13.34 -35.81 -17.28
C TYR A 238 13.42 -36.33 -15.84
N PRO A 239 12.68 -37.40 -15.49
CA PRO A 239 12.59 -37.89 -14.11
C PRO A 239 13.93 -38.37 -13.52
N ALA A 240 14.89 -38.76 -14.36
CA ALA A 240 16.23 -39.13 -13.93
C ALA A 240 17.12 -37.94 -13.54
N LEU A 241 16.66 -36.71 -13.80
CA LEU A 241 17.36 -35.44 -13.51
C LEU A 241 16.64 -34.66 -12.40
N ASP A 242 16.12 -35.37 -11.40
CA ASP A 242 15.33 -34.82 -10.27
C ASP A 242 16.03 -33.70 -9.46
N LYS A 243 17.37 -33.63 -9.53
CA LYS A 243 18.19 -32.59 -8.87
C LYS A 243 18.44 -31.34 -9.73
N THR A 244 17.99 -31.32 -11.00
CA THR A 244 18.20 -30.14 -11.85
C THR A 244 17.40 -28.95 -11.37
N THR A 245 18.03 -27.78 -11.35
CA THR A 245 17.39 -26.49 -11.04
C THR A 245 17.30 -25.59 -12.26
N ALA A 246 17.63 -26.12 -13.45
CA ALA A 246 17.53 -25.38 -14.70
C ALA A 246 16.09 -24.95 -14.97
N LYS A 247 15.92 -23.83 -15.67
CA LYS A 247 14.64 -23.37 -16.23
C LYS A 247 14.82 -23.22 -17.74
N ILE A 248 13.87 -23.73 -18.51
CA ILE A 248 13.95 -23.74 -19.99
C ILE A 248 12.70 -23.05 -20.51
N TYR A 249 12.90 -22.01 -21.32
CA TYR A 249 11.83 -21.21 -21.91
C TYR A 249 12.09 -21.02 -23.39
N ASP A 250 11.04 -21.21 -24.20
CA ASP A 250 11.08 -21.00 -25.65
C ASP A 250 10.42 -19.66 -26.05
N LYS A 251 9.80 -18.96 -25.10
CA LYS A 251 9.07 -17.69 -25.30
C LYS A 251 9.22 -16.76 -24.10
N ILE A 252 9.06 -15.45 -24.36
CA ILE A 252 8.98 -14.41 -23.33
C ILE A 252 7.52 -14.08 -23.00
N PRO A 253 7.25 -13.54 -21.80
CA PRO A 253 8.20 -13.37 -20.68
C PRO A 253 8.61 -14.71 -20.06
N VAL A 254 9.76 -14.73 -19.39
CA VAL A 254 10.27 -15.92 -18.65
C VAL A 254 10.13 -15.75 -17.14
N ARG A 255 9.88 -14.53 -16.70
CA ARG A 255 9.78 -14.08 -15.31
C ARG A 255 8.92 -12.82 -15.28
N HIS A 256 8.27 -12.53 -14.17
CA HIS A 256 7.45 -11.33 -13.97
C HIS A 256 7.71 -10.81 -12.55
N TRP A 257 8.08 -9.53 -12.41
CA TRP A 257 8.41 -8.85 -11.14
C TRP A 257 9.52 -9.46 -10.28
N ASP A 258 9.27 -10.58 -9.63
CA ASP A 258 10.17 -11.27 -8.70
C ASP A 258 10.05 -12.79 -8.73
N GLU A 259 9.24 -13.29 -9.66
CA GLU A 259 8.98 -14.71 -9.85
C GLU A 259 9.36 -15.12 -11.26
N TRP A 260 9.90 -16.33 -11.37
CA TRP A 260 10.04 -16.99 -12.66
C TRP A 260 8.68 -17.56 -13.03
N LEU A 261 8.25 -17.37 -14.28
CA LEU A 261 7.04 -18.01 -14.73
C LEU A 261 7.23 -19.52 -14.68
N ASP A 262 6.29 -20.21 -14.07
CA ASP A 262 6.35 -21.63 -13.82
C ASP A 262 5.29 -22.37 -14.62
N GLU A 263 4.97 -23.58 -14.20
CA GLU A 263 4.00 -24.43 -14.86
C GLU A 263 2.53 -24.12 -14.58
N LYS A 264 2.24 -23.11 -13.76
CA LYS A 264 0.91 -22.83 -13.21
C LYS A 264 0.32 -21.51 -13.71
N TYR A 265 -1.01 -21.47 -13.72
CA TYR A 265 -1.81 -20.30 -14.02
C TYR A 265 -2.93 -20.14 -12.98
N SER A 266 -3.19 -18.92 -12.55
CA SER A 266 -4.28 -18.64 -11.61
C SER A 266 -5.62 -18.75 -12.33
N HIS A 267 -6.46 -19.69 -11.94
CA HIS A 267 -7.79 -19.90 -12.50
C HIS A 267 -8.88 -19.41 -11.54
N LEU A 268 -10.02 -19.03 -12.09
CA LEU A 268 -11.21 -18.65 -11.32
C LEU A 268 -12.10 -19.87 -11.08
N PHE A 269 -12.48 -20.09 -9.83
CA PHE A 269 -13.31 -21.21 -9.40
C PHE A 269 -14.61 -20.77 -8.75
N ILE A 270 -15.60 -21.67 -8.76
CA ILE A 270 -16.82 -21.59 -7.95
C ILE A 270 -16.94 -22.84 -7.07
N LEU A 271 -17.32 -22.63 -5.80
CA LEU A 271 -17.58 -23.69 -4.81
C LEU A 271 -18.92 -23.45 -4.09
N PRO A 272 -19.81 -24.45 -3.97
CA PRO A 272 -21.00 -24.33 -3.12
C PRO A 272 -20.63 -24.13 -1.64
N VAL A 273 -21.28 -23.19 -0.97
CA VAL A 273 -20.99 -22.83 0.44
C VAL A 273 -21.15 -24.01 1.41
N ASN A 274 -22.11 -24.89 1.14
CA ASN A 274 -22.38 -26.07 1.98
C ASN A 274 -21.50 -27.29 1.63
N GLY A 275 -20.42 -27.08 0.86
CA GLY A 275 -19.61 -28.15 0.30
C GLY A 275 -20.22 -28.74 -0.98
N GLY A 276 -19.36 -29.34 -1.80
CA GLY A 276 -19.74 -29.91 -3.09
C GLY A 276 -18.57 -29.89 -4.08
N ASN A 277 -18.89 -30.04 -5.37
CA ASN A 277 -17.87 -30.07 -6.42
C ASN A 277 -17.36 -28.66 -6.72
N LEU A 278 -16.03 -28.52 -6.67
CA LEU A 278 -15.31 -27.37 -7.17
C LEU A 278 -15.44 -27.29 -8.70
N THR A 279 -15.72 -26.10 -9.25
CA THR A 279 -15.86 -25.87 -10.70
C THR A 279 -14.86 -24.82 -11.17
N ASP A 280 -13.97 -25.21 -12.09
CA ASP A 280 -13.06 -24.31 -12.82
C ASP A 280 -13.83 -23.57 -13.94
N LEU A 281 -13.70 -22.25 -14.02
CA LEU A 281 -14.38 -21.42 -15.02
C LEU A 281 -13.56 -21.18 -16.29
N ASN A 282 -12.28 -21.53 -16.30
CA ASN A 282 -11.40 -21.39 -17.45
C ASN A 282 -10.48 -22.62 -17.63
N PRO A 283 -11.05 -23.84 -17.67
CA PRO A 283 -10.27 -25.08 -17.69
C PRO A 283 -9.38 -25.19 -18.92
N GLY A 284 -8.10 -25.46 -18.69
CA GLY A 284 -7.09 -25.63 -19.74
C GLY A 284 -6.64 -24.34 -20.42
N GLU A 285 -7.09 -23.17 -19.96
CA GLU A 285 -6.67 -21.88 -20.52
C GLU A 285 -5.38 -21.37 -19.86
N PRO A 286 -4.30 -21.07 -20.61
CA PRO A 286 -3.03 -20.61 -20.06
C PRO A 286 -3.03 -19.10 -19.79
N TYR A 287 -4.02 -18.62 -19.03
CA TYR A 287 -4.20 -17.20 -18.72
C TYR A 287 -4.55 -17.02 -17.25
N ASP A 288 -3.85 -16.11 -16.58
CA ASP A 288 -4.16 -15.75 -15.20
C ASP A 288 -5.48 -14.96 -15.10
N ILE A 289 -6.25 -15.28 -14.06
CA ILE A 289 -7.41 -14.54 -13.60
C ILE A 289 -7.26 -14.32 -12.08
N PRO A 290 -7.21 -13.07 -11.61
CA PRO A 290 -6.97 -11.86 -12.39
C PRO A 290 -5.57 -11.76 -13.01
N ASP A 291 -5.37 -10.75 -13.86
CA ASP A 291 -4.07 -10.43 -14.48
C ASP A 291 -3.03 -10.02 -13.41
N LYS A 292 -1.90 -10.75 -13.37
CA LYS A 292 -0.75 -10.48 -12.50
C LYS A 292 -0.06 -9.15 -12.90
N PRO A 293 0.66 -8.47 -11.99
CA PRO A 293 0.98 -8.83 -10.60
C PRO A 293 0.03 -8.22 -9.55
N PHE A 294 -0.98 -7.45 -9.99
CA PHE A 294 -1.94 -6.77 -9.12
C PHE A 294 -3.28 -7.50 -9.22
N ASP A 295 -3.23 -8.80 -8.98
CA ASP A 295 -4.32 -9.74 -9.01
C ASP A 295 -5.16 -9.63 -7.73
N ASP A 296 -6.09 -8.67 -7.73
CA ASP A 296 -7.02 -8.47 -6.62
C ASP A 296 -8.45 -8.90 -6.95
N ALA A 297 -9.24 -9.03 -5.89
CA ALA A 297 -10.64 -9.41 -5.97
C ALA A 297 -11.52 -8.32 -6.63
N GLU A 298 -11.04 -7.10 -6.88
CA GLU A 298 -11.82 -6.06 -7.58
C GLU A 298 -11.95 -6.37 -9.07
N GLN A 299 -11.05 -7.19 -9.62
CA GLN A 299 -11.12 -7.67 -10.99
C GLN A 299 -12.16 -8.78 -11.22
N ILE A 300 -12.91 -9.19 -10.19
CA ILE A 300 -13.97 -10.22 -10.26
C ILE A 300 -15.26 -9.66 -9.63
N ALA A 301 -16.38 -9.73 -10.36
CA ALA A 301 -17.67 -9.26 -9.88
C ALA A 301 -18.83 -10.20 -10.24
N TRP A 302 -19.66 -10.51 -9.25
CA TRP A 302 -20.92 -11.20 -9.45
C TRP A 302 -22.00 -10.25 -9.97
N SER A 303 -22.85 -10.73 -10.87
CA SER A 303 -24.09 -10.03 -11.22
C SER A 303 -25.05 -10.02 -10.02
N PRO A 304 -25.88 -8.99 -9.81
CA PRO A 304 -26.76 -8.89 -8.65
C PRO A 304 -27.78 -10.04 -8.53
N ASP A 305 -28.12 -10.69 -9.65
CA ASP A 305 -28.98 -11.87 -9.72
C ASP A 305 -28.24 -13.19 -9.46
N GLY A 306 -26.91 -13.16 -9.32
CA GLY A 306 -26.05 -14.33 -9.08
C GLY A 306 -25.90 -15.28 -10.27
N LEU A 307 -26.32 -14.87 -11.47
CA LEU A 307 -26.31 -15.74 -12.66
C LEU A 307 -25.03 -15.64 -13.50
N GLU A 308 -24.23 -14.59 -13.33
CA GLU A 308 -23.04 -14.32 -14.13
C GLU A 308 -21.90 -13.78 -13.26
N ILE A 309 -20.66 -13.99 -13.72
CA ILE A 309 -19.45 -13.39 -13.14
C ILE A 309 -18.72 -12.63 -14.24
N ALA A 310 -18.48 -11.33 -14.02
CA ALA A 310 -17.55 -10.55 -14.83
C ALA A 310 -16.13 -10.65 -14.26
N TYR A 311 -15.13 -10.81 -15.12
CA TYR A 311 -13.73 -10.82 -14.71
C TYR A 311 -12.82 -10.16 -15.75
N SER A 312 -11.64 -9.72 -15.32
CA SER A 312 -10.60 -9.18 -16.22
C SER A 312 -9.51 -10.22 -16.47
N SER A 313 -8.99 -10.31 -17.70
CA SER A 313 -7.86 -11.21 -18.02
C SER A 313 -7.09 -10.74 -19.26
N LYS A 314 -5.81 -11.07 -19.31
CA LYS A 314 -4.88 -10.73 -20.40
C LYS A 314 -4.74 -11.87 -21.40
N LYS A 315 -5.81 -12.15 -22.16
CA LYS A 315 -5.83 -13.24 -23.16
C LYS A 315 -5.20 -12.83 -24.49
N VAL A 316 -3.87 -12.65 -24.49
CA VAL A 316 -3.07 -12.24 -25.66
C VAL A 316 -1.93 -13.23 -25.95
N GLU A 317 -1.48 -13.27 -27.21
CA GLU A 317 -0.33 -14.11 -27.61
C GLU A 317 1.03 -13.47 -27.28
N ASP A 318 1.11 -12.14 -27.27
CA ASP A 318 2.33 -11.35 -27.13
C ASP A 318 2.40 -10.64 -25.76
N TYR A 319 2.24 -11.40 -24.67
CA TYR A 319 2.10 -10.88 -23.30
C TYR A 319 3.12 -9.79 -22.92
N ALA A 320 4.40 -9.98 -23.27
CA ALA A 320 5.46 -9.01 -22.97
C ALA A 320 5.30 -7.66 -23.72
N PHE A 321 4.62 -7.64 -24.87
CA PHE A 321 4.47 -6.47 -25.75
C PHE A 321 3.11 -5.79 -25.67
N SER A 322 2.17 -6.41 -24.97
CA SER A 322 0.80 -5.95 -24.92
C SER A 322 0.41 -5.53 -23.51
N THR A 323 -0.35 -4.45 -23.42
CA THR A 323 -1.06 -4.02 -22.22
C THR A 323 -2.51 -4.50 -22.23
N ASN A 324 -2.94 -5.21 -23.28
CA ASN A 324 -4.36 -5.46 -23.50
C ASN A 324 -4.94 -6.41 -22.46
N THR A 325 -5.85 -5.92 -21.64
CA THR A 325 -6.71 -6.73 -20.78
C THR A 325 -8.15 -6.48 -21.17
N ASP A 326 -8.94 -7.54 -21.18
CA ASP A 326 -10.36 -7.50 -21.55
C ASP A 326 -11.27 -7.86 -20.37
N ILE A 327 -12.51 -7.38 -20.42
CA ILE A 327 -13.58 -7.81 -19.53
C ILE A 327 -14.37 -8.95 -20.18
N PHE A 328 -14.46 -10.06 -19.45
CA PHE A 328 -15.22 -11.25 -19.82
C PHE A 328 -16.40 -11.43 -18.87
N ILE A 329 -17.52 -11.95 -19.39
CA ILE A 329 -18.68 -12.36 -18.60
C ILE A 329 -18.85 -13.86 -18.78
N TYR A 330 -18.77 -14.62 -17.68
CA TYR A 330 -19.10 -16.04 -17.61
C TYR A 330 -20.54 -16.21 -17.11
N ASN A 331 -21.35 -16.95 -17.86
CA ASN A 331 -22.73 -17.27 -17.48
C ASN A 331 -22.80 -18.65 -16.82
N LEU A 332 -23.34 -18.71 -15.60
CA LEU A 332 -23.36 -19.95 -14.81
C LEU A 332 -24.32 -21.01 -15.36
N LYS A 333 -25.36 -20.60 -16.08
CA LYS A 333 -26.42 -21.51 -16.55
C LYS A 333 -26.00 -22.26 -17.80
N ASP A 334 -25.52 -21.54 -18.82
CA ASP A 334 -25.12 -22.13 -20.10
C ASP A 334 -23.62 -22.46 -20.19
N LYS A 335 -22.83 -22.01 -19.19
CA LYS A 335 -21.39 -22.20 -19.09
C LYS A 335 -20.62 -21.61 -20.27
N THR A 336 -21.06 -20.44 -20.73
CA THR A 336 -20.41 -19.70 -21.82
C THR A 336 -19.72 -18.44 -21.32
N THR A 337 -18.63 -18.06 -22.00
CA THR A 337 -17.87 -16.84 -21.74
C THR A 337 -18.01 -15.87 -22.92
N LYS A 338 -18.35 -14.61 -22.64
CA LYS A 338 -18.39 -13.53 -23.63
C LYS A 338 -17.36 -12.45 -23.28
N ASN A 339 -16.48 -12.11 -24.23
CA ASN A 339 -15.64 -10.91 -24.15
C ASN A 339 -16.49 -9.67 -24.54
N ILE A 340 -16.67 -8.72 -23.62
CA ILE A 340 -17.49 -7.51 -23.87
C ILE A 340 -16.67 -6.32 -24.36
N THR A 341 -15.35 -6.30 -24.14
CA THR A 341 -14.45 -5.20 -24.53
C THR A 341 -13.64 -5.48 -25.78
N LYS A 342 -13.89 -6.61 -26.46
CA LYS A 342 -13.19 -7.02 -27.68
C LYS A 342 -12.92 -5.85 -28.65
N GLY A 343 -11.64 -5.57 -28.88
CA GLY A 343 -11.17 -4.50 -29.76
C GLY A 343 -10.77 -3.21 -29.04
N MET A 344 -11.00 -3.12 -27.74
CA MET A 344 -10.41 -2.09 -26.87
C MET A 344 -9.02 -2.59 -26.43
N MET A 345 -7.96 -2.11 -27.09
CA MET A 345 -6.62 -2.72 -26.98
C MET A 345 -5.80 -2.23 -25.77
N GLY A 346 -6.42 -1.49 -24.84
CA GLY A 346 -5.76 -0.96 -23.65
C GLY A 346 -6.01 -1.83 -22.42
N TYR A 347 -5.84 -1.25 -21.23
CA TYR A 347 -6.14 -1.95 -20.00
C TYR A 347 -7.60 -1.75 -19.62
N ASP A 348 -8.44 -2.77 -19.86
CA ASP A 348 -9.79 -2.81 -19.29
C ASP A 348 -9.78 -3.70 -18.04
N LYS A 349 -10.17 -3.13 -16.88
CA LYS A 349 -10.05 -3.76 -15.56
C LYS A 349 -11.21 -3.44 -14.62
N ALA A 350 -11.26 -4.15 -13.49
CA ALA A 350 -12.12 -3.89 -12.34
C ALA A 350 -13.62 -3.71 -12.66
N PRO A 351 -14.29 -4.73 -13.25
CA PRO A 351 -15.70 -4.66 -13.56
C PRO A 351 -16.55 -4.62 -12.27
N GLN A 352 -17.61 -3.82 -12.24
CA GLN A 352 -18.62 -3.82 -11.18
C GLN A 352 -20.02 -3.65 -11.77
N TYR A 353 -20.94 -4.53 -11.39
CA TYR A 353 -22.34 -4.40 -11.79
C TYR A 353 -23.03 -3.27 -11.02
N SER A 354 -23.92 -2.55 -11.70
CA SER A 354 -24.86 -1.65 -11.00
C SER A 354 -25.80 -2.47 -10.11
N PRO A 355 -26.25 -1.93 -8.96
CA PRO A 355 -27.21 -2.62 -8.08
C PRO A 355 -28.50 -3.06 -8.78
N ASP A 356 -28.98 -2.29 -9.77
CA ASP A 356 -30.16 -2.63 -10.58
C ASP A 356 -29.88 -3.64 -11.71
N GLY A 357 -28.62 -4.06 -11.86
CA GLY A 357 -28.18 -5.02 -12.86
C GLY A 357 -28.26 -4.53 -14.31
N LYS A 358 -28.45 -3.23 -14.59
CA LYS A 358 -28.51 -2.76 -15.99
C LYS A 358 -27.14 -2.48 -16.61
N TRP A 359 -26.14 -2.20 -15.77
CA TRP A 359 -24.84 -1.72 -16.21
C TRP A 359 -23.71 -2.56 -15.63
N ILE A 360 -22.59 -2.58 -16.34
CA ILE A 360 -21.28 -2.93 -15.79
C ILE A 360 -20.41 -1.69 -15.95
N ALA A 361 -19.93 -1.13 -14.84
CA ALA A 361 -18.87 -0.14 -14.85
C ALA A 361 -17.52 -0.84 -14.83
N PHE A 362 -16.52 -0.28 -15.51
CA PHE A 362 -15.14 -0.78 -15.49
C PHE A 362 -14.16 0.36 -15.80
N THR A 363 -12.90 0.18 -15.43
CA THR A 363 -11.84 1.14 -15.78
C THR A 363 -11.21 0.77 -17.12
N SER A 364 -10.83 1.77 -17.93
CA SER A 364 -10.24 1.57 -19.25
C SER A 364 -9.16 2.59 -19.58
N GLN A 365 -8.04 2.12 -20.13
CA GLN A 365 -7.04 2.96 -20.79
C GLN A 365 -7.19 2.86 -22.31
N GLN A 366 -7.01 3.96 -23.05
CA GLN A 366 -7.28 4.00 -24.50
C GLN A 366 -6.08 3.58 -25.34
N ARG A 367 -4.87 3.97 -24.93
CA ARG A 367 -3.63 3.85 -25.70
C ARG A 367 -2.90 2.56 -25.32
N ALA A 368 -3.02 1.56 -26.19
CA ALA A 368 -2.27 0.31 -26.08
C ALA A 368 -0.75 0.56 -25.94
N GLY A 369 -0.10 -0.19 -25.05
CA GLY A 369 1.31 -0.04 -24.75
C GLY A 369 1.63 1.02 -23.69
N PHE A 370 0.68 1.88 -23.32
CA PHE A 370 0.91 2.95 -22.35
C PHE A 370 0.22 2.68 -21.00
N GLU A 371 0.95 2.09 -20.05
CA GLU A 371 0.43 1.83 -18.69
C GLU A 371 0.02 3.09 -17.92
N SER A 372 0.44 4.26 -18.39
CA SER A 372 0.14 5.55 -17.77
C SER A 372 -0.78 6.41 -18.63
N ASP A 373 -1.59 5.79 -19.48
CA ASP A 373 -2.71 6.49 -20.10
C ASP A 373 -3.79 6.85 -19.06
N ARG A 374 -4.70 7.76 -19.41
CA ARG A 374 -5.78 8.15 -18.50
C ARG A 374 -6.63 6.94 -18.14
N ILE A 375 -6.82 6.70 -16.85
CA ILE A 375 -7.74 5.68 -16.36
C ILE A 375 -9.17 6.25 -16.42
N ARG A 376 -9.95 5.77 -17.39
CA ARG A 376 -11.30 6.24 -17.69
C ARG A 376 -12.34 5.33 -17.04
N LEU A 377 -13.48 5.87 -16.65
CA LEU A 377 -14.63 5.10 -16.20
C LEU A 377 -15.56 4.83 -17.39
N MET A 378 -15.78 3.56 -17.69
CA MET A 378 -16.64 3.09 -18.79
C MET A 378 -17.93 2.50 -18.24
N LEU A 379 -18.99 2.53 -19.04
CA LEU A 379 -20.26 1.84 -18.78
C LEU A 379 -20.61 0.94 -19.95
N TYR A 380 -20.81 -0.34 -19.67
CA TYR A 380 -21.41 -1.33 -20.58
C TYR A 380 -22.89 -1.51 -20.25
N ASN A 381 -23.77 -1.25 -21.22
CA ASN A 381 -25.20 -1.53 -21.11
C ASN A 381 -25.45 -3.02 -21.34
N ARG A 382 -25.95 -3.74 -20.34
CA ARG A 382 -26.18 -5.20 -20.44
C ARG A 382 -27.27 -5.57 -21.44
N GLN A 383 -28.23 -4.68 -21.69
CA GLN A 383 -29.34 -4.94 -22.61
C GLN A 383 -28.95 -4.71 -24.08
N THR A 384 -28.26 -3.61 -24.38
CA THR A 384 -27.93 -3.23 -25.76
C THR A 384 -26.53 -3.66 -26.20
N GLY A 385 -25.64 -3.95 -25.24
CA GLY A 385 -24.23 -4.22 -25.49
C GLY A 385 -23.39 -2.97 -25.79
N ALA A 386 -23.96 -1.78 -25.68
CA ALA A 386 -23.25 -0.52 -25.95
C ALA A 386 -22.27 -0.17 -24.82
N ILE A 387 -21.10 0.37 -25.18
CA ILE A 387 -20.10 0.88 -24.25
C ILE A 387 -19.98 2.40 -24.41
N THR A 388 -19.99 3.13 -23.29
CA THR A 388 -19.80 4.59 -23.26
C THR A 388 -18.77 4.97 -22.21
N GLU A 389 -17.92 5.94 -22.53
CA GLU A 389 -17.03 6.56 -21.54
C GLU A 389 -17.81 7.58 -20.69
N LEU A 390 -18.00 7.24 -19.41
CA LEU A 390 -18.74 8.08 -18.46
C LEU A 390 -17.90 9.29 -18.03
N SER A 391 -16.61 9.09 -17.78
CA SER A 391 -15.68 10.13 -17.29
C SER A 391 -15.06 11.00 -18.40
N LYS A 392 -15.68 11.10 -19.58
CA LYS A 392 -15.13 11.78 -20.76
C LYS A 392 -14.61 13.20 -20.48
N THR A 393 -15.31 13.94 -19.61
CA THR A 393 -15.04 15.34 -19.27
C THR A 393 -14.11 15.52 -18.07
N LEU A 394 -13.61 14.42 -17.49
CA LEU A 394 -12.69 14.42 -16.37
C LEU A 394 -11.27 14.13 -16.88
N ASP A 395 -10.28 14.92 -16.45
CA ASP A 395 -8.88 14.66 -16.82
C ASP A 395 -8.15 13.79 -15.77
N GLN A 396 -8.68 13.76 -14.55
CA GLN A 396 -8.20 12.96 -13.44
C GLN A 396 -8.39 11.47 -13.70
N TRP A 397 -7.47 10.67 -13.15
CA TRP A 397 -7.55 9.22 -13.21
C TRP A 397 -8.55 8.71 -12.19
N VAL A 398 -9.47 7.87 -12.65
CA VAL A 398 -10.44 7.21 -11.78
C VAL A 398 -9.75 6.08 -11.01
N GLY A 399 -9.75 6.17 -9.68
CA GLY A 399 -9.30 5.13 -8.77
C GLY A 399 -10.45 4.20 -8.36
N HIS A 400 -10.37 3.66 -7.13
CA HIS A 400 -11.43 2.80 -6.57
C HIS A 400 -12.78 3.48 -6.63
N PHE A 401 -13.82 2.74 -7.02
CA PHE A 401 -15.16 3.26 -7.18
C PHE A 401 -16.23 2.33 -6.59
N VAL A 402 -17.37 2.92 -6.24
CA VAL A 402 -18.57 2.23 -5.72
C VAL A 402 -19.84 2.85 -6.29
N TRP A 403 -20.83 2.00 -6.56
CA TRP A 403 -22.16 2.44 -7.00
C TRP A 403 -23.00 2.98 -5.85
N SER A 404 -23.79 4.03 -6.10
CA SER A 404 -24.89 4.34 -5.19
C SER A 404 -25.93 3.20 -5.21
N PRO A 405 -26.58 2.88 -4.07
CA PRO A 405 -27.56 1.78 -4.00
C PRO A 405 -28.73 1.92 -5.00
N ASP A 406 -29.05 3.15 -5.40
CA ASP A 406 -30.09 3.47 -6.38
C ASP A 406 -29.60 3.46 -7.85
N SER A 407 -28.35 3.08 -8.10
CA SER A 407 -27.70 3.02 -9.42
C SER A 407 -27.65 4.36 -10.19
N ARG A 408 -27.87 5.50 -9.53
CA ARG A 408 -27.87 6.83 -10.19
C ARG A 408 -26.49 7.47 -10.23
N PHE A 409 -25.62 7.12 -9.30
CA PHE A 409 -24.29 7.71 -9.15
C PHE A 409 -23.22 6.65 -9.00
N ILE A 410 -22.00 7.01 -9.37
CA ILE A 410 -20.78 6.30 -8.98
C ILE A 410 -19.93 7.28 -8.17
N TYR A 411 -19.44 6.85 -7.02
CA TYR A 411 -18.46 7.56 -6.21
C TYR A 411 -17.10 6.95 -6.42
N PHE A 412 -16.06 7.76 -6.56
CA PHE A 412 -14.71 7.25 -6.84
C PHE A 412 -13.63 8.17 -6.28
N SER A 413 -12.48 7.59 -5.96
CA SER A 413 -11.30 8.38 -5.65
C SER A 413 -10.62 8.86 -6.94
N ALA A 414 -10.07 10.07 -6.94
CA ALA A 414 -9.26 10.55 -8.06
C ALA A 414 -8.23 11.56 -7.57
N GLU A 415 -7.08 11.58 -8.23
CA GLU A 415 -6.04 12.58 -7.94
C GLU A 415 -6.58 13.99 -8.21
N ASP A 416 -6.37 14.93 -7.29
CA ASP A 416 -6.68 16.35 -7.47
C ASP A 416 -5.40 17.14 -7.16
N GLY A 417 -4.61 17.37 -8.21
CA GLY A 417 -3.27 17.92 -8.07
C GLY A 417 -2.40 16.98 -7.23
N PRO A 418 -1.86 17.45 -6.09
CA PRO A 418 -1.00 16.65 -5.23
C PRO A 418 -1.76 15.94 -4.10
N THR A 419 -3.07 15.72 -4.25
CA THR A 419 -3.95 15.07 -3.25
C THR A 419 -4.84 14.02 -3.93
N VAL A 420 -5.60 13.24 -3.16
CA VAL A 420 -6.64 12.34 -3.71
C VAL A 420 -7.95 12.59 -2.99
N GLN A 421 -9.00 12.91 -3.74
CA GLN A 421 -10.33 13.27 -3.24
C GLN A 421 -11.39 12.30 -3.73
N ILE A 422 -12.56 12.31 -3.09
CA ILE A 422 -13.74 11.58 -3.55
C ILE A 422 -14.55 12.47 -4.49
N TYR A 423 -14.90 11.90 -5.63
CA TYR A 423 -15.75 12.46 -6.66
C TYR A 423 -17.07 11.69 -6.74
N GLN A 424 -18.09 12.33 -7.30
CA GLN A 424 -19.37 11.72 -7.66
C GLN A 424 -19.61 11.98 -9.14
N ILE A 425 -20.04 10.97 -9.90
CA ILE A 425 -20.46 11.10 -11.29
C ILE A 425 -21.86 10.51 -11.51
N GLN A 426 -22.68 11.20 -12.29
CA GLN A 426 -24.04 10.77 -12.65
C GLN A 426 -24.00 9.77 -13.80
N VAL A 427 -24.72 8.67 -13.67
CA VAL A 427 -24.72 7.55 -14.62
C VAL A 427 -25.42 7.90 -15.94
N ASN A 428 -26.39 8.80 -15.92
CA ASN A 428 -27.20 9.17 -17.10
C ASN A 428 -26.47 10.09 -18.09
N ASP A 429 -25.68 11.04 -17.60
CA ASP A 429 -25.09 12.10 -18.43
C ASP A 429 -23.60 12.38 -18.18
N GLY A 430 -22.98 11.66 -17.24
CA GLY A 430 -21.55 11.80 -16.93
C GLY A 430 -21.19 13.11 -16.22
N LYS A 431 -22.16 13.90 -15.75
CA LYS A 431 -21.86 15.08 -14.93
C LYS A 431 -21.27 14.67 -13.59
N TRP A 432 -20.17 15.32 -13.21
CA TRP A 432 -19.46 15.02 -11.99
C TRP A 432 -19.25 16.25 -11.10
N LYS A 433 -18.98 15.99 -9.83
CA LYS A 433 -18.51 16.99 -8.84
C LYS A 433 -17.56 16.34 -7.84
N THR A 434 -16.68 17.14 -7.26
CA THR A 434 -15.86 16.73 -6.11
C THR A 434 -16.69 16.79 -4.83
N ILE A 435 -16.58 15.78 -3.97
CA ILE A 435 -17.29 15.66 -2.69
C ILE A 435 -16.40 16.11 -1.53
N THR A 436 -15.12 15.75 -1.55
CA THR A 436 -14.16 16.09 -0.48
C THR A 436 -13.11 17.10 -0.94
N SER A 437 -12.43 17.72 0.01
CA SER A 437 -11.27 18.56 -0.25
C SER A 437 -10.33 18.54 0.94
N GLY A 438 -9.05 18.83 0.72
CA GLY A 438 -8.06 18.99 1.78
C GLY A 438 -6.74 18.31 1.48
N ARG A 439 -5.75 18.54 2.34
CA ARG A 439 -4.40 17.97 2.17
C ARG A 439 -4.33 16.55 2.74
N HIS A 440 -4.92 15.61 2.02
CA HIS A 440 -4.93 14.18 2.34
C HIS A 440 -5.16 13.32 1.09
N ASN A 441 -5.04 12.01 1.25
CA ASN A 441 -5.39 11.02 0.25
C ASN A 441 -6.53 10.14 0.77
N LEU A 442 -7.59 10.00 -0.03
CA LEU A 442 -8.71 9.06 0.16
C LEU A 442 -8.66 7.97 -0.91
N ASP A 443 -7.57 7.19 -0.88
CA ASP A 443 -7.19 6.21 -1.91
C ASP A 443 -7.09 4.77 -1.40
N GLY A 444 -7.59 4.48 -0.19
CA GLY A 444 -7.48 3.16 0.44
C GLY A 444 -8.64 2.18 0.16
N GLY A 445 -9.44 2.43 -0.88
CA GLY A 445 -10.67 1.69 -1.18
C GLY A 445 -11.92 2.34 -0.57
N LEU A 446 -13.08 2.12 -1.20
CA LEU A 446 -14.36 2.70 -0.80
C LEU A 446 -15.40 1.62 -0.55
N ASP A 447 -16.33 1.90 0.34
CA ASP A 447 -17.57 1.15 0.49
C ASP A 447 -18.70 2.10 0.92
N ILE A 448 -19.96 1.77 0.61
CA ILE A 448 -21.12 2.64 0.85
C ILE A 448 -22.24 1.91 1.57
N THR A 449 -22.90 2.61 2.50
CA THR A 449 -24.04 2.04 3.23
C THR A 449 -25.22 1.75 2.31
N PRO A 450 -26.05 0.73 2.62
CA PRO A 450 -27.23 0.39 1.81
C PRO A 450 -28.25 1.53 1.64
N ASP A 451 -28.29 2.48 2.57
CA ASP A 451 -29.13 3.68 2.49
C ASP A 451 -28.53 4.80 1.61
N GLY A 452 -27.29 4.62 1.14
CA GLY A 452 -26.56 5.54 0.28
C GLY A 452 -26.14 6.84 0.94
N ARG A 453 -26.11 6.92 2.28
CA ARG A 453 -25.81 8.16 3.02
C ARG A 453 -24.36 8.29 3.44
N THR A 454 -23.70 7.18 3.71
CA THR A 454 -22.36 7.16 4.31
C THR A 454 -21.41 6.32 3.46
N ILE A 455 -20.24 6.87 3.15
CA ILE A 455 -19.11 6.13 2.57
C ILE A 455 -18.08 5.87 3.66
N ILE A 456 -17.53 4.65 3.73
CA ILE A 456 -16.29 4.40 4.47
C ILE A 456 -15.11 4.62 3.52
N ALA A 457 -14.18 5.47 3.95
CA ALA A 457 -12.99 5.82 3.18
C ALA A 457 -11.77 5.88 4.10
N PRO A 458 -10.74 5.06 3.87
CA PRO A 458 -9.46 5.21 4.55
C PRO A 458 -8.78 6.50 4.10
N LEU A 459 -8.32 7.28 5.07
CA LEU A 459 -7.64 8.56 4.86
C LEU A 459 -6.22 8.47 5.39
N ARG A 460 -5.25 8.92 4.59
CA ARG A 460 -3.85 9.10 4.99
C ARG A 460 -3.32 10.47 4.63
N ASN A 461 -2.18 10.84 5.20
CA ASN A 461 -1.39 11.99 4.75
C ASN A 461 0.11 11.71 4.88
N MET A 462 0.98 12.66 4.47
CA MET A 462 2.44 12.45 4.56
C MET A 462 2.98 12.16 5.96
N LEU A 463 2.23 12.51 7.02
CA LEU A 463 2.64 12.34 8.40
C LEU A 463 2.06 11.07 9.04
N ARG A 464 0.91 10.56 8.57
CA ARG A 464 0.17 9.46 9.19
C ARG A 464 -0.29 8.40 8.19
N PRO A 465 -0.18 7.10 8.52
CA PRO A 465 -0.76 6.03 7.72
C PRO A 465 -2.30 6.09 7.75
N TYR A 466 -2.96 5.15 7.07
CA TYR A 466 -4.41 5.11 7.03
C TYR A 466 -5.04 4.99 8.42
N GLU A 467 -6.06 5.81 8.63
CA GLU A 467 -7.14 5.57 9.59
C GLU A 467 -8.46 5.52 8.80
N LEU A 468 -9.48 4.83 9.32
CA LEU A 468 -10.79 4.77 8.70
C LEU A 468 -11.62 6.00 9.06
N TYR A 469 -12.33 6.51 8.06
CA TYR A 469 -13.27 7.62 8.20
C TYR A 469 -14.63 7.24 7.64
N THR A 470 -15.69 7.76 8.24
CA THR A 470 -17.00 7.89 7.60
C THR A 470 -17.08 9.23 6.86
N LEU A 471 -17.64 9.23 5.66
CA LEU A 471 -17.98 10.39 4.86
C LEU A 471 -19.51 10.46 4.73
N ASP A 472 -20.13 11.46 5.35
CA ASP A 472 -21.53 11.80 5.08
C ASP A 472 -21.61 12.53 3.74
N ILE A 473 -22.31 11.94 2.77
CA ILE A 473 -22.33 12.40 1.37
C ILE A 473 -23.05 13.75 1.21
N ASN A 474 -24.06 14.02 2.05
CA ASN A 474 -24.88 15.23 1.92
C ASN A 474 -24.15 16.47 2.46
N SER A 475 -23.45 16.31 3.58
CA SER A 475 -22.72 17.37 4.26
C SER A 475 -21.25 17.43 3.88
N SER A 476 -20.74 16.43 3.15
CA SER A 476 -19.31 16.23 2.86
C SER A 476 -18.44 16.11 4.11
N LYS A 477 -19.02 15.72 5.26
CA LYS A 477 -18.31 15.66 6.54
C LYS A 477 -17.56 14.34 6.68
N LEU A 478 -16.24 14.43 6.87
CA LEU A 478 -15.37 13.32 7.26
C LEU A 478 -15.29 13.20 8.79
N SER A 479 -15.51 11.99 9.32
CA SER A 479 -15.37 11.69 10.75
C SER A 479 -14.45 10.47 10.95
N LYS A 480 -13.37 10.64 11.70
CA LYS A 480 -12.41 9.58 12.02
C LYS A 480 -13.05 8.56 12.97
N ILE A 481 -12.94 7.27 12.68
CA ILE A 481 -13.56 6.20 13.48
C ILE A 481 -12.56 5.17 14.03
N THR A 482 -11.33 5.12 13.52
CA THR A 482 -10.23 4.34 14.12
C THR A 482 -9.15 5.28 14.64
N PHE A 483 -8.38 4.84 15.63
CA PHE A 483 -7.39 5.67 16.33
C PHE A 483 -6.12 4.86 16.67
N GLU A 484 -5.76 3.90 15.82
CA GLU A 484 -4.78 2.85 16.14
C GLU A 484 -3.41 3.39 16.54
N ASN A 485 -3.02 4.50 15.91
CA ASN A 485 -1.70 5.07 16.10
C ASN A 485 -1.70 6.33 17.01
N ASP A 486 -2.86 6.77 17.52
CA ASP A 486 -2.98 8.10 18.14
C ASP A 486 -2.15 8.27 19.41
N LEU A 487 -2.05 7.22 20.23
CA LEU A 487 -1.21 7.24 21.42
C LEU A 487 0.28 7.46 21.09
N GLU A 488 0.76 6.85 20.00
CA GLU A 488 2.14 6.98 19.54
C GLU A 488 2.40 8.42 19.06
N TYR A 489 1.50 8.94 18.22
CA TYR A 489 1.57 10.30 17.67
C TYR A 489 1.42 11.42 18.70
N ASN A 490 0.80 11.18 19.86
CA ASN A 490 0.77 12.17 20.96
C ASN A 490 2.16 12.54 21.49
N THR A 491 3.17 11.71 21.22
CA THR A 491 4.57 11.93 21.66
C THR A 491 5.51 12.35 20.53
N ILE A 492 5.05 12.27 19.28
CA ILE A 492 5.88 12.51 18.10
C ILE A 492 5.83 14.00 17.74
N MET A 493 7.00 14.60 17.54
CA MET A 493 7.09 15.92 16.95
C MET A 493 6.85 15.83 15.43
N GLU A 494 5.77 16.46 14.96
CA GLU A 494 5.42 16.46 13.54
C GLU A 494 6.27 17.44 12.73
N ALA A 495 6.58 17.06 11.49
CA ALA A 495 7.19 17.95 10.52
C ALA A 495 6.17 18.96 9.99
N SER A 496 6.63 20.16 9.62
CA SER A 496 5.79 21.13 8.92
C SER A 496 5.93 20.96 7.41
N ILE A 497 4.81 21.08 6.68
CA ILE A 497 4.74 20.85 5.24
C ILE A 497 4.13 22.08 4.58
N THR A 498 4.79 22.59 3.52
CA THR A 498 4.30 23.69 2.70
C THR A 498 4.37 23.36 1.21
N GLU A 499 3.55 24.05 0.41
CA GLU A 499 3.53 23.95 -1.05
C GLU A 499 4.28 25.13 -1.68
N ARG A 500 4.97 24.86 -2.78
CA ARG A 500 5.60 25.87 -3.65
C ARG A 500 5.27 25.57 -5.11
N LYS A 501 4.95 26.61 -5.88
CA LYS A 501 4.84 26.55 -7.34
C LYS A 501 6.13 27.11 -7.93
N ILE A 502 6.97 26.23 -8.46
CA ILE A 502 8.30 26.59 -8.97
C ILE A 502 8.25 26.68 -10.49
N LYS A 503 8.84 27.73 -11.06
CA LYS A 503 8.86 27.92 -12.51
C LYS A 503 9.85 26.97 -13.17
N ALA A 504 9.37 26.11 -14.05
CA ALA A 504 10.16 25.25 -14.92
C ALA A 504 10.94 26.07 -15.96
N LYS A 505 11.89 25.42 -16.65
CA LYS A 505 12.70 26.02 -17.71
C LYS A 505 11.85 26.59 -18.87
N ASP A 506 10.74 25.94 -19.18
CA ASP A 506 9.77 26.35 -20.21
C ASP A 506 8.66 27.27 -19.66
N GLY A 507 8.77 27.69 -18.40
CA GLY A 507 7.84 28.63 -17.77
C GLY A 507 6.59 28.02 -17.14
N LYS A 508 6.37 26.70 -17.30
CA LYS A 508 5.28 25.99 -16.60
C LYS A 508 5.53 25.94 -15.08
N LEU A 509 4.50 25.67 -14.29
CA LEU A 509 4.60 25.62 -12.84
C LEU A 509 4.70 24.17 -12.35
N ILE A 510 5.77 23.88 -11.62
CA ILE A 510 6.04 22.62 -10.95
C ILE A 510 5.50 22.73 -9.53
N HIS A 511 4.51 21.93 -9.20
CA HIS A 511 4.08 21.78 -7.81
C HIS A 511 5.17 21.08 -7.00
N THR A 512 5.55 21.61 -5.84
CA THR A 512 6.63 21.08 -5.01
C THR A 512 6.23 21.09 -3.55
N TRP A 513 6.31 19.93 -2.89
CA TRP A 513 6.21 19.84 -1.43
C TRP A 513 7.55 20.18 -0.79
N ILE A 514 7.52 21.03 0.23
CA ILE A 514 8.66 21.32 1.11
C ILE A 514 8.30 20.84 2.51
N ILE A 515 9.05 19.86 3.00
CA ILE A 515 8.89 19.30 4.34
C ILE A 515 10.06 19.75 5.20
N TYR A 516 9.76 20.47 6.28
CA TYR A 516 10.75 20.99 7.20
C TYR A 516 10.85 20.10 8.45
N PRO A 517 12.04 20.01 9.08
CA PRO A 517 12.22 19.29 10.34
C PRO A 517 11.24 19.76 11.45
N PRO A 518 10.87 18.90 12.41
CA PRO A 518 9.94 19.24 13.51
C PRO A 518 10.36 20.40 14.44
N PHE A 519 11.60 20.88 14.32
CA PHE A 519 12.20 21.98 15.09
C PHE A 519 12.85 23.01 14.16
N PHE A 520 12.23 23.24 13.01
CA PHE A 520 12.74 24.16 12.00
C PHE A 520 12.86 25.60 12.54
N ASP A 521 14.05 26.15 12.45
CA ASP A 521 14.39 27.53 12.76
C ASP A 521 15.01 28.15 11.50
N PRO A 522 14.37 29.14 10.86
CA PRO A 522 14.88 29.75 9.63
C PRO A 522 16.25 30.44 9.79
N ASN A 523 16.74 30.63 11.01
CA ASN A 523 18.07 31.18 11.28
C ASN A 523 19.18 30.12 11.32
N ARG A 524 18.82 28.83 11.29
CA ARG A 524 19.78 27.71 11.25
C ARG A 524 19.98 27.21 9.83
N LYS A 525 21.13 26.58 9.58
CA LYS A 525 21.44 25.90 8.32
C LYS A 525 21.05 24.42 8.40
N TYR A 526 20.38 23.94 7.36
CA TYR A 526 19.95 22.54 7.23
C TYR A 526 20.48 21.94 5.93
N PRO A 527 20.89 20.66 5.94
CA PRO A 527 21.06 19.93 4.69
C PRO A 527 19.71 19.73 3.99
N MET A 528 19.75 19.48 2.69
CA MET A 528 18.56 19.35 1.85
C MET A 528 18.55 18.00 1.14
N ILE A 529 17.39 17.35 1.09
CA ILE A 529 17.15 16.18 0.23
C ILE A 529 16.24 16.60 -0.91
N THR A 530 16.71 16.45 -2.15
CA THR A 530 15.85 16.46 -3.34
C THR A 530 15.35 15.05 -3.57
N TYR A 531 14.05 14.84 -3.37
CA TYR A 531 13.41 13.54 -3.57
C TYR A 531 12.97 13.38 -5.02
N CYS A 532 13.56 12.40 -5.71
CA CYS A 532 13.27 12.03 -7.09
C CYS A 532 12.24 10.90 -7.09
N GLN A 533 10.99 11.23 -7.40
CA GLN A 533 9.88 10.28 -7.38
C GLN A 533 10.01 9.20 -8.47
N GLY A 534 9.72 7.97 -8.06
CA GLY A 534 9.60 6.79 -8.92
C GLY A 534 8.34 6.79 -9.78
N GLY A 535 8.08 5.67 -10.46
CA GLY A 535 7.07 5.55 -11.51
C GLY A 535 7.77 5.17 -12.83
N PRO A 536 7.65 5.94 -13.92
CA PRO A 536 7.81 7.39 -13.82
C PRO A 536 6.53 8.18 -13.54
N GLN A 537 5.35 7.60 -13.78
CA GLN A 537 4.07 8.30 -13.68
C GLN A 537 3.36 8.06 -12.34
N SER A 538 4.02 8.46 -11.25
CA SER A 538 3.43 8.42 -9.91
C SER A 538 3.52 9.78 -9.25
N THR A 539 2.38 10.36 -8.84
CA THR A 539 2.31 11.65 -8.18
C THR A 539 2.95 11.61 -6.79
N ILE A 540 3.70 12.65 -6.42
CA ILE A 540 4.04 12.91 -5.01
C ILE A 540 2.81 13.55 -4.36
N SER A 541 1.88 12.68 -4.00
CA SER A 541 0.61 13.02 -3.34
C SER A 541 0.77 13.11 -1.82
N GLN A 542 -0.29 12.91 -1.05
CA GLN A 542 -0.26 12.79 0.41
C GLN A 542 -0.05 11.35 0.90
N TYR A 543 0.66 10.50 0.15
CA TYR A 543 0.91 9.13 0.58
C TYR A 543 1.78 9.06 1.85
N PHE A 544 1.58 8.00 2.63
CA PHE A 544 2.49 7.55 3.68
C PHE A 544 3.14 6.24 3.24
N SER A 545 4.46 6.19 3.21
CA SER A 545 5.21 5.04 2.71
C SER A 545 6.15 4.50 3.77
N LEU A 546 6.16 3.19 3.96
CA LEU A 546 7.16 2.50 4.78
C LEU A 546 8.51 2.38 4.07
N ARG A 547 8.57 2.56 2.74
CA ARG A 547 9.77 2.39 1.91
C ARG A 547 10.54 3.69 1.66
N TRP A 548 9.80 4.78 1.47
CA TRP A 548 10.31 6.11 1.18
C TRP A 548 9.47 7.17 1.90
N ASN A 549 9.81 7.42 3.17
CA ASN A 549 9.01 8.28 4.05
C ASN A 549 9.61 9.70 4.17
N LEU A 550 8.89 10.69 3.63
CA LEU A 550 9.36 12.09 3.64
C LEU A 550 9.33 12.70 5.05
N PHE A 551 8.43 12.26 5.92
CA PHE A 551 8.39 12.70 7.32
C PHE A 551 9.59 12.17 8.11
N LEU A 552 9.99 10.91 7.90
CA LEU A 552 11.20 10.34 8.50
C LEU A 552 12.45 11.08 8.04
N MET A 553 12.58 11.37 6.74
CA MET A 553 13.69 12.17 6.22
C MET A 553 13.79 13.54 6.90
N ALA A 554 12.65 14.24 7.05
CA ALA A 554 12.61 15.53 7.74
C ALA A 554 12.95 15.40 9.24
N SER A 555 12.49 14.34 9.88
CA SER A 555 12.79 14.04 11.29
C SER A 555 14.27 13.76 11.55
N LYS A 556 15.04 13.35 10.53
CA LYS A 556 16.51 13.26 10.59
C LYS A 556 17.22 14.60 10.36
N GLY A 557 16.48 15.71 10.32
CA GLY A 557 17.03 17.06 10.27
C GLY A 557 17.29 17.61 8.86
N TYR A 558 16.69 17.01 7.83
CA TYR A 558 16.79 17.49 6.45
C TYR A 558 15.58 18.35 6.08
N VAL A 559 15.80 19.39 5.25
CA VAL A 559 14.69 19.97 4.48
C VAL A 559 14.48 19.11 3.25
N VAL A 560 13.28 18.55 3.08
CA VAL A 560 12.96 17.67 1.95
C VAL A 560 12.21 18.46 0.89
N VAL A 561 12.72 18.42 -0.34
CA VAL A 561 12.15 19.06 -1.53
C VAL A 561 11.68 17.96 -2.47
N ALA A 562 10.36 17.87 -2.65
CA ALA A 562 9.72 16.80 -3.40
C ALA A 562 8.90 17.38 -4.57
N PRO A 563 9.54 17.61 -5.73
CA PRO A 563 8.89 18.20 -6.89
C PRO A 563 8.06 17.17 -7.67
N ASN A 564 6.80 17.52 -7.95
CA ASN A 564 5.98 16.84 -8.94
C ASN A 564 6.41 17.30 -10.35
N ARG A 565 7.57 16.80 -10.79
CA ARG A 565 8.07 17.00 -12.16
C ARG A 565 7.04 16.54 -13.20
N ARG A 566 7.18 17.01 -14.45
CA ARG A 566 6.37 16.46 -15.55
C ARG A 566 6.51 14.95 -15.66
N GLY A 567 5.45 14.32 -16.13
CA GLY A 567 5.30 12.88 -16.09
C GLY A 567 4.67 12.34 -14.82
N VAL A 568 3.80 13.09 -14.14
CA VAL A 568 2.99 12.54 -13.04
C VAL A 568 1.50 12.87 -13.28
N PRO A 569 0.57 11.96 -12.95
CA PRO A 569 -0.82 12.05 -13.39
C PRO A 569 -1.67 13.15 -12.73
N GLY A 570 -1.36 13.54 -11.49
CA GLY A 570 -2.24 14.44 -10.71
C GLY A 570 -2.43 15.84 -11.28
N PHE A 571 -1.61 16.23 -12.27
CA PHE A 571 -1.65 17.53 -12.95
C PHE A 571 -2.18 17.45 -14.39
N GLY A 572 -2.88 16.36 -14.72
CA GLY A 572 -3.55 16.16 -15.99
C GLY A 572 -2.74 15.37 -17.01
N GLN A 573 -3.42 14.79 -18.00
CA GLN A 573 -2.79 13.83 -18.91
C GLN A 573 -1.68 14.46 -19.76
N ALA A 574 -1.82 15.74 -20.14
CA ALA A 574 -0.77 16.44 -20.89
C ALA A 574 0.52 16.67 -20.09
N TRP A 575 0.42 16.85 -18.76
CA TRP A 575 1.59 16.91 -17.88
C TRP A 575 2.23 15.53 -17.74
N ASN A 576 1.40 14.49 -17.66
CA ASN A 576 1.82 13.10 -17.56
C ASN A 576 2.50 12.57 -18.84
N ASP A 577 1.97 12.87 -20.01
CA ASP A 577 2.52 12.44 -21.30
C ASP A 577 3.90 13.06 -21.59
N ALA A 578 4.22 14.20 -20.98
CA ALA A 578 5.41 14.98 -21.29
C ALA A 578 6.75 14.35 -20.85
N ILE A 579 6.73 13.20 -20.15
CA ILE A 579 7.94 12.44 -19.83
C ILE A 579 8.31 11.40 -20.89
N SER A 580 7.32 10.82 -21.56
CA SER A 580 7.56 9.75 -22.50
C SER A 580 8.45 10.25 -23.64
N LYS A 581 9.53 9.52 -23.93
CA LYS A 581 10.59 9.86 -24.92
C LYS A 581 11.42 11.08 -24.54
N ASP A 582 11.37 11.55 -23.29
CA ASP A 582 12.16 12.69 -22.79
C ASP A 582 12.69 12.49 -21.35
N TRP A 583 12.95 11.25 -20.92
CA TRP A 583 13.32 10.93 -19.53
C TRP A 583 14.48 11.77 -18.96
N GLY A 584 15.53 12.02 -19.75
CA GLY A 584 16.67 12.86 -19.36
C GLY A 584 16.55 14.34 -19.75
N GLY A 585 15.39 14.76 -20.26
CA GLY A 585 15.16 16.12 -20.75
C GLY A 585 14.46 17.00 -19.72
N LEU A 586 13.30 17.53 -20.09
CA LEU A 586 12.53 18.47 -19.27
C LEU A 586 12.12 17.93 -17.88
N PRO A 587 11.78 16.64 -17.69
CA PRO A 587 11.58 16.05 -16.35
C PRO A 587 12.79 16.25 -15.41
N MET A 588 14.02 16.11 -15.93
CA MET A 588 15.23 16.35 -15.13
C MET A 588 15.45 17.84 -14.88
N GLN A 589 15.11 18.69 -15.86
CA GLN A 589 15.15 20.14 -15.67
C GLN A 589 14.15 20.63 -14.62
N ASP A 590 13.00 19.98 -14.49
CA ASP A 590 12.03 20.30 -13.44
C ASP A 590 12.58 19.99 -12.04
N ILE A 591 13.23 18.83 -11.87
CA ILE A 591 13.91 18.46 -10.62
C ILE A 591 14.99 19.49 -10.29
N LEU A 592 15.86 19.81 -11.25
CA LEU A 592 16.93 20.80 -11.06
C LEU A 592 16.39 22.20 -10.76
N ALA A 593 15.30 22.64 -11.41
CA ALA A 593 14.68 23.93 -11.15
C ALA A 593 14.14 24.02 -9.72
N ALA A 594 13.52 22.94 -9.22
CA ALA A 594 13.07 22.86 -7.83
C ALA A 594 14.24 22.90 -6.84
N THR A 595 15.27 22.10 -7.06
CA THR A 595 16.50 22.11 -6.25
C THR A 595 17.15 23.50 -6.23
N ASP A 596 17.33 24.13 -7.40
CA ASP A 596 17.97 25.43 -7.55
C ASP A 596 17.15 26.56 -6.92
N SER A 597 15.82 26.46 -6.94
CA SER A 597 14.93 27.43 -6.31
C SER A 597 15.06 27.38 -4.79
N ILE A 598 14.97 26.19 -4.20
CA ILE A 598 14.94 26.04 -2.74
C ILE A 598 16.34 26.16 -2.12
N SER A 599 17.40 25.75 -2.84
CA SER A 599 18.78 25.91 -2.35
C SER A 599 19.21 27.37 -2.14
N LYS A 600 18.45 28.34 -2.67
CA LYS A 600 18.69 29.79 -2.46
C LYS A 600 18.18 30.27 -1.10
N GLU A 601 17.32 29.51 -0.44
CA GLU A 601 16.77 29.87 0.87
C GLU A 601 17.89 30.03 1.91
N PRO A 602 17.81 31.03 2.80
CA PRO A 602 18.91 31.37 3.72
C PRO A 602 19.16 30.29 4.77
N TYR A 603 18.22 29.36 4.98
CA TYR A 603 18.37 28.24 5.92
C TYR A 603 18.92 26.96 5.26
N ILE A 604 19.20 26.94 3.97
CA ILE A 604 19.79 25.75 3.32
C ILE A 604 21.33 25.82 3.34
N ASP A 605 21.98 24.72 3.72
CA ASP A 605 23.40 24.50 3.51
C ASP A 605 23.63 23.95 2.09
N LYS A 606 24.14 24.81 1.21
CA LYS A 606 24.45 24.47 -0.18
C LYS A 606 25.55 23.41 -0.32
N LYS A 607 26.31 23.12 0.74
CA LYS A 607 27.31 22.06 0.76
C LYS A 607 26.74 20.72 1.25
N GLY A 608 25.45 20.66 1.56
CA GLY A 608 24.78 19.46 2.07
C GLY A 608 23.49 19.14 1.33
N ILE A 609 23.51 19.16 0.00
CA ILE A 609 22.33 18.85 -0.83
C ILE A 609 22.49 17.44 -1.41
N ALA A 610 21.53 16.55 -1.18
CA ALA A 610 21.49 15.22 -1.77
C ALA A 610 20.36 15.09 -2.80
N ALA A 611 20.51 14.15 -3.73
CA ALA A 611 19.38 13.64 -4.52
C ALA A 611 19.19 12.15 -4.24
N VAL A 612 17.94 11.76 -3.94
CA VAL A 612 17.60 10.39 -3.56
C VAL A 612 16.38 9.92 -4.36
N GLY A 613 16.30 8.64 -4.70
CA GLY A 613 15.14 8.10 -5.40
C GLY A 613 15.21 6.60 -5.66
N ALA A 614 14.07 6.04 -6.02
CA ALA A 614 13.93 4.63 -6.37
C ALA A 614 13.31 4.43 -7.74
N SER A 615 13.60 3.30 -8.40
CA SER A 615 13.04 2.95 -9.71
C SER A 615 13.33 4.04 -10.76
N ALA A 616 12.34 4.61 -11.46
CA ALA A 616 12.54 5.78 -12.31
C ALA A 616 13.18 6.99 -11.58
N GLY A 617 12.97 7.12 -10.26
CA GLY A 617 13.67 8.08 -9.41
C GLY A 617 15.14 7.72 -9.18
N GLY A 618 15.46 6.42 -9.12
CA GLY A 618 16.84 5.92 -9.09
C GLY A 618 17.57 6.13 -10.42
N TYR A 619 16.85 5.99 -11.55
CA TYR A 619 17.32 6.45 -12.86
C TYR A 619 17.64 7.95 -12.85
N ALA A 620 16.74 8.78 -12.31
CA ALA A 620 16.96 10.22 -12.23
C ALA A 620 18.22 10.54 -11.43
N VAL A 621 18.45 9.85 -10.31
CA VAL A 621 19.68 9.97 -9.52
C VAL A 621 20.93 9.61 -10.33
N PHE A 622 20.93 8.47 -11.04
CA PHE A 622 22.06 8.10 -11.89
C PHE A 622 22.31 9.09 -13.03
N TRP A 623 21.26 9.63 -13.63
CA TRP A 623 21.37 10.65 -14.67
C TRP A 623 21.95 11.96 -14.09
N LEU A 624 21.45 12.40 -12.92
CA LEU A 624 21.93 13.59 -12.22
C LEU A 624 23.40 13.45 -11.81
N ALA A 625 23.87 12.26 -11.42
CA ALA A 625 25.27 12.03 -11.07
C ALA A 625 26.24 12.45 -12.18
N GLY A 626 25.84 12.40 -13.46
CA GLY A 626 26.64 12.90 -14.57
C GLY A 626 26.25 14.29 -15.09
N ASN A 627 25.17 14.90 -14.59
CA ASN A 627 24.57 16.11 -15.17
C ASN A 627 24.17 17.19 -14.14
N HIS A 628 24.60 17.05 -12.88
CA HIS A 628 24.20 17.96 -11.81
C HIS A 628 24.95 19.29 -11.72
N ASN A 629 26.12 19.45 -12.36
CA ASN A 629 26.96 20.64 -12.26
C ASN A 629 27.25 21.08 -10.81
N LYS A 630 27.78 20.17 -9.97
CA LYS A 630 28.20 20.45 -8.59
C LYS A 630 27.09 20.88 -7.62
N ARG A 631 25.82 20.64 -7.96
CA ARG A 631 24.67 20.94 -7.09
C ARG A 631 24.52 20.02 -5.88
N PHE A 632 25.01 18.79 -5.99
CA PHE A 632 24.78 17.73 -5.02
C PHE A 632 26.08 17.29 -4.38
N SER A 633 26.01 16.97 -3.09
CA SER A 633 27.10 16.44 -2.27
C SER A 633 27.01 14.93 -2.09
N ALA A 634 25.84 14.33 -2.33
CA ALA A 634 25.61 12.90 -2.25
C ALA A 634 24.44 12.45 -3.14
N PHE A 635 24.51 11.21 -3.60
CA PHE A 635 23.46 10.55 -4.37
C PHE A 635 23.04 9.24 -3.71
N VAL A 636 21.75 8.92 -3.76
CA VAL A 636 21.23 7.63 -3.33
C VAL A 636 20.24 7.07 -4.33
N SER A 637 20.61 5.96 -4.98
CA SER A 637 19.77 5.26 -5.95
C SER A 637 19.35 3.88 -5.39
N HIS A 638 18.06 3.57 -5.46
CA HIS A 638 17.53 2.26 -5.09
C HIS A 638 16.81 1.62 -6.28
N ASN A 639 17.24 0.43 -6.71
CA ASN A 639 16.64 -0.29 -7.84
C ASN A 639 16.45 0.61 -9.08
N GLY A 640 17.44 1.48 -9.38
CA GLY A 640 17.37 2.45 -10.47
C GLY A 640 17.85 1.90 -11.82
N ALA A 641 17.27 2.37 -12.92
CA ALA A 641 17.77 2.03 -14.26
C ALA A 641 19.03 2.85 -14.60
N PHE A 642 20.12 2.18 -14.97
CA PHE A 642 21.42 2.79 -15.23
C PHE A 642 21.81 2.71 -16.73
N ASN A 643 21.61 1.55 -17.32
CA ASN A 643 21.93 1.25 -18.70
C ASN A 643 20.65 0.83 -19.43
N LEU A 644 20.06 1.77 -20.17
CA LEU A 644 18.78 1.58 -20.85
C LEU A 644 18.88 0.54 -21.99
N ILE A 645 20.08 0.33 -22.55
CA ILE A 645 20.33 -0.70 -23.56
C ILE A 645 20.21 -2.09 -22.90
N SER A 646 20.97 -2.34 -21.82
CA SER A 646 20.90 -3.62 -21.11
C SER A 646 19.53 -3.82 -20.43
N LYS A 647 18.88 -2.75 -19.94
CA LYS A 647 17.52 -2.81 -19.39
C LYS A 647 16.51 -3.32 -20.40
N TYR A 648 16.55 -2.87 -21.66
CA TYR A 648 15.60 -3.32 -22.67
C TYR A 648 15.60 -4.85 -22.80
N GLY A 649 16.78 -5.46 -22.88
CA GLY A 649 16.92 -6.91 -23.04
C GLY A 649 16.73 -7.72 -21.77
N SER A 650 16.56 -7.08 -20.62
CA SER A 650 16.53 -7.76 -19.31
C SER A 650 15.25 -7.52 -18.50
N THR A 651 14.44 -6.52 -18.87
CA THR A 651 13.08 -6.33 -18.37
C THR A 651 12.11 -7.29 -19.04
N GLU A 652 10.97 -7.55 -18.41
CA GLU A 652 9.99 -8.54 -18.86
C GLU A 652 8.72 -7.94 -19.48
N GLU A 653 8.47 -6.65 -19.22
CA GLU A 653 7.42 -5.84 -19.85
C GLU A 653 8.02 -4.97 -20.96
N LEU A 654 8.05 -5.48 -22.19
CA LEU A 654 8.61 -4.79 -23.36
C LEU A 654 7.69 -3.70 -23.92
N TRP A 655 6.39 -3.73 -23.63
CA TRP A 655 5.49 -2.61 -23.93
C TRP A 655 5.97 -1.30 -23.30
N PHE A 656 6.53 -1.36 -22.08
CA PHE A 656 7.00 -0.19 -21.35
C PHE A 656 8.14 0.55 -22.08
N PRO A 657 9.32 -0.05 -22.32
CA PRO A 657 10.40 0.64 -23.01
C PRO A 657 10.03 0.96 -24.47
N ASN A 658 9.16 0.18 -25.12
CA ASN A 658 8.68 0.52 -26.46
C ASN A 658 7.86 1.82 -26.46
N TRP A 659 7.06 2.06 -25.43
CA TRP A 659 6.35 3.33 -25.29
C TRP A 659 7.29 4.47 -24.86
N GLU A 660 7.99 4.26 -23.75
CA GLU A 660 8.78 5.27 -23.05
C GLU A 660 10.02 5.71 -23.82
N PHE A 661 10.64 4.82 -24.60
CA PHE A 661 11.83 5.13 -25.40
C PHE A 661 11.55 5.16 -26.91
N GLY A 662 10.31 4.82 -27.31
CA GLY A 662 9.84 4.83 -28.69
C GLY A 662 10.03 3.50 -29.43
N GLY A 663 10.82 2.56 -28.89
CA GLY A 663 11.07 1.25 -29.47
C GLY A 663 12.42 0.66 -29.04
N PRO A 664 12.84 -0.49 -29.60
CA PRO A 664 14.08 -1.18 -29.22
C PRO A 664 15.36 -0.41 -29.60
N TYR A 665 16.43 -0.64 -28.83
CA TYR A 665 17.72 0.06 -29.03
C TYR A 665 18.49 -0.35 -30.29
N TRP A 666 18.21 -1.52 -30.86
CA TRP A 666 18.84 -2.00 -32.09
C TRP A 666 18.18 -1.47 -33.36
N ASP A 667 17.02 -0.82 -33.23
CA ASP A 667 16.41 -0.07 -34.33
C ASP A 667 17.09 1.30 -34.40
N ASP A 668 17.72 1.59 -35.54
CA ASP A 668 18.44 2.84 -35.80
C ASP A 668 17.54 4.08 -35.58
N LYS A 669 16.22 3.94 -35.74
CA LYS A 669 15.24 5.01 -35.48
C LYS A 669 15.25 5.48 -34.02
N TYR A 670 15.53 4.59 -33.06
CA TYR A 670 15.43 4.89 -31.63
C TYR A 670 16.78 4.95 -30.91
N LYS A 671 17.86 4.55 -31.57
CA LYS A 671 19.23 4.53 -31.02
C LYS A 671 19.64 5.83 -30.33
N SER A 672 19.27 6.99 -30.89
CA SER A 672 19.60 8.29 -30.29
C SER A 672 18.97 8.54 -28.92
N GLN A 673 17.79 7.93 -28.64
CA GLN A 673 17.13 8.03 -27.34
C GLN A 673 17.97 7.36 -26.25
N TYR A 674 18.49 6.17 -26.54
CA TYR A 674 19.35 5.42 -25.65
C TYR A 674 20.68 6.13 -25.39
N THR A 675 21.34 6.64 -26.44
CA THR A 675 22.62 7.38 -26.28
C THR A 675 22.45 8.70 -25.53
N LYS A 676 21.29 9.36 -25.68
CA LYS A 676 21.05 10.67 -25.06
C LYS A 676 20.59 10.54 -23.60
N PHE A 677 19.80 9.53 -23.27
CA PHE A 677 19.15 9.48 -21.95
C PHE A 677 19.68 8.40 -21.04
N SER A 678 20.49 7.45 -21.52
CA SER A 678 21.02 6.44 -20.60
C SER A 678 22.12 6.99 -19.67
N PRO A 679 22.00 6.82 -18.34
CA PRO A 679 23.00 7.30 -17.38
C PRO A 679 24.42 6.80 -17.61
N HIS A 680 24.59 5.56 -18.08
CA HIS A 680 25.91 4.97 -18.32
C HIS A 680 26.79 5.77 -19.30
N GLU A 681 26.18 6.53 -20.22
CA GLU A 681 26.87 7.41 -21.17
C GLU A 681 27.52 8.64 -20.50
N TYR A 682 27.16 8.93 -19.25
CA TYR A 682 27.61 10.10 -18.50
C TYR A 682 28.59 9.80 -17.37
N VAL A 683 29.01 8.54 -17.20
CA VAL A 683 29.87 8.08 -16.10
C VAL A 683 31.16 8.89 -15.97
N LYS A 684 31.77 9.31 -17.09
CA LYS A 684 32.99 10.13 -17.07
C LYS A 684 32.84 11.48 -16.34
N LYS A 685 31.60 11.94 -16.13
CA LYS A 685 31.29 13.19 -15.43
C LYS A 685 30.91 12.97 -13.96
N TRP A 686 30.83 11.73 -13.51
CA TRP A 686 30.53 11.43 -12.11
C TRP A 686 31.70 11.86 -11.23
N ASP A 687 31.39 12.53 -10.13
CA ASP A 687 32.39 13.13 -9.24
C ASP A 687 31.95 13.22 -7.77
N THR A 688 30.78 12.65 -7.45
CA THR A 688 30.07 12.86 -6.18
C THR A 688 29.75 11.50 -5.55
N PRO A 689 29.91 11.34 -4.22
CA PRO A 689 29.62 10.10 -3.53
C PRO A 689 28.22 9.53 -3.83
N ILE A 690 28.13 8.20 -3.99
CA ILE A 690 26.85 7.53 -4.30
C ILE A 690 26.61 6.25 -3.50
N LEU A 691 25.43 6.13 -2.90
CA LEU A 691 24.90 4.88 -2.35
C LEU A 691 23.97 4.23 -3.37
N ILE A 692 24.15 2.93 -3.59
CA ILE A 692 23.35 2.11 -4.49
C ILE A 692 22.75 0.96 -3.68
N SER A 693 21.43 0.80 -3.73
CA SER A 693 20.73 -0.31 -3.09
C SER A 693 20.01 -1.15 -4.15
N ILE A 694 20.19 -2.46 -4.10
CA ILE A 694 19.61 -3.41 -5.07
C ILE A 694 18.99 -4.64 -4.43
N GLY A 695 17.83 -5.07 -4.93
CA GLY A 695 17.20 -6.36 -4.61
C GLY A 695 17.55 -7.43 -5.65
N GLU A 696 17.99 -8.61 -5.21
CA GLU A 696 18.38 -9.70 -6.12
C GLU A 696 17.19 -10.25 -6.94
N LYS A 697 15.99 -10.24 -6.34
CA LYS A 697 14.75 -10.67 -7.00
C LYS A 697 14.04 -9.54 -7.74
N ASP A 698 14.70 -8.41 -7.97
CA ASP A 698 14.13 -7.36 -8.82
C ASP A 698 14.26 -7.76 -10.30
N TYR A 699 13.18 -8.21 -10.92
CA TYR A 699 13.13 -8.53 -12.35
C TYR A 699 12.53 -7.39 -13.18
N ARG A 700 11.93 -6.38 -12.53
CA ARG A 700 11.43 -5.16 -13.16
C ARG A 700 12.60 -4.25 -13.59
N ILE A 701 13.53 -4.02 -12.67
CA ILE A 701 14.83 -3.37 -12.91
C ILE A 701 15.92 -4.31 -12.40
N PRO A 702 16.46 -5.18 -13.26
CA PRO A 702 17.43 -6.21 -12.87
C PRO A 702 18.57 -5.66 -12.01
N TYR A 703 18.90 -6.38 -10.93
CA TYR A 703 19.92 -5.97 -9.96
C TYR A 703 21.29 -5.61 -10.59
N THR A 704 21.58 -6.17 -11.77
CA THR A 704 22.77 -5.86 -12.56
C THR A 704 22.86 -4.38 -12.93
N GLN A 705 21.75 -3.66 -13.08
CA GLN A 705 21.73 -2.21 -13.32
C GLN A 705 22.48 -1.44 -12.22
N GLY A 706 22.24 -1.79 -10.95
CA GLY A 706 22.95 -1.17 -9.83
C GLY A 706 24.39 -1.65 -9.70
N LEU A 707 24.68 -2.92 -10.04
CA LEU A 707 26.06 -3.42 -10.07
C LEU A 707 26.90 -2.71 -11.14
N GLU A 708 26.38 -2.54 -12.36
CA GLU A 708 27.02 -1.79 -13.43
C GLU A 708 27.38 -0.37 -12.95
N ALA A 709 26.44 0.33 -12.31
CA ALA A 709 26.65 1.66 -11.74
C ALA A 709 27.69 1.67 -10.60
N PHE A 710 27.65 0.68 -9.71
CA PHE A 710 28.59 0.57 -8.59
C PHE A 710 30.02 0.32 -9.08
N THR A 711 30.20 -0.61 -10.03
CA THR A 711 31.49 -0.88 -10.66
C THR A 711 32.03 0.36 -11.38
N ALA A 712 31.18 1.10 -12.09
CA ALA A 712 31.56 2.37 -12.71
C ALA A 712 32.05 3.41 -11.69
N ALA A 713 31.31 3.61 -10.59
CA ALA A 713 31.71 4.55 -9.54
C ALA A 713 33.05 4.16 -8.88
N GLN A 714 33.20 2.88 -8.50
CA GLN A 714 34.44 2.37 -7.89
C GLN A 714 35.65 2.48 -8.83
N SER A 715 35.46 2.22 -10.13
CA SER A 715 36.53 2.31 -11.12
C SER A 715 37.05 3.74 -11.33
N LEU A 716 36.23 4.74 -11.03
CA LEU A 716 36.61 6.16 -11.03
C LEU A 716 37.14 6.66 -9.68
N GLY A 717 37.25 5.79 -8.68
CA GLY A 717 37.66 6.17 -7.32
C GLY A 717 36.61 7.02 -6.58
N ILE A 718 35.35 7.00 -7.01
CA ILE A 718 34.27 7.75 -6.37
C ILE A 718 33.85 7.00 -5.10
N PRO A 719 33.82 7.68 -3.93
CA PRO A 719 33.31 7.06 -2.71
C PRO A 719 31.90 6.53 -2.92
N SER A 720 31.72 5.22 -2.77
CA SER A 720 30.43 4.59 -3.03
C SER A 720 30.15 3.43 -2.07
N ARG A 721 28.86 3.18 -1.82
CA ARG A 721 28.37 2.08 -0.98
C ARG A 721 27.35 1.28 -1.77
N LEU A 722 27.47 -0.05 -1.75
CA LEU A 722 26.47 -0.97 -2.29
C LEU A 722 25.76 -1.67 -1.14
N ILE A 723 24.43 -1.67 -1.16
CA ILE A 723 23.61 -2.55 -0.31
C ILE A 723 22.93 -3.57 -1.22
N PHE A 724 23.28 -4.83 -1.04
CA PHE A 724 22.74 -5.96 -1.80
C PHE A 724 21.77 -6.76 -0.95
N TRP A 725 20.52 -6.87 -1.38
CA TRP A 725 19.46 -7.59 -0.67
C TRP A 725 19.14 -8.91 -1.39
N GLY A 726 19.77 -10.01 -0.97
CA GLY A 726 19.65 -11.30 -1.66
C GLY A 726 18.26 -11.95 -1.62
N ASN A 727 17.36 -11.48 -0.76
CA ASN A 727 16.01 -12.04 -0.60
C ASN A 727 14.91 -10.96 -0.64
N GLU A 728 15.19 -9.81 -1.25
CA GLU A 728 14.23 -8.73 -1.51
C GLU A 728 14.07 -8.55 -3.02
N ASN A 729 12.98 -7.90 -3.42
CA ASN A 729 12.60 -7.69 -4.81
C ASN A 729 12.79 -6.21 -5.22
N HIS A 730 11.96 -5.71 -6.13
CA HIS A 730 11.92 -4.29 -6.49
C HIS A 730 11.66 -3.37 -5.28
N TRP A 731 11.20 -3.94 -4.17
CA TRP A 731 10.98 -3.30 -2.89
C TRP A 731 11.78 -3.97 -1.77
N ILE A 732 11.96 -3.23 -0.67
CA ILE A 732 12.47 -3.77 0.59
C ILE A 732 11.25 -3.97 1.50
N LEU A 733 10.88 -5.22 1.75
CA LEU A 733 9.61 -5.59 2.38
C LEU A 733 9.78 -6.13 3.80
N LYS A 734 10.90 -6.79 4.10
CA LYS A 734 11.12 -7.40 5.41
C LYS A 734 11.43 -6.32 6.47
N PRO A 735 10.80 -6.37 7.66
CA PRO A 735 10.95 -5.35 8.70
C PRO A 735 12.40 -4.97 9.04
N GLN A 736 13.29 -5.94 9.28
CA GLN A 736 14.68 -5.67 9.64
C GLN A 736 15.46 -5.05 8.47
N ASN A 737 15.20 -5.50 7.24
CA ASN A 737 15.82 -4.93 6.06
C ASN A 737 15.35 -3.49 5.84
N GLN A 738 14.07 -3.19 6.10
CA GLN A 738 13.54 -1.82 6.04
C GLN A 738 14.23 -0.90 7.08
N ILE A 739 14.42 -1.35 8.31
CA ILE A 739 15.15 -0.59 9.34
C ILE A 739 16.60 -0.38 8.94
N LEU A 740 17.30 -1.44 8.54
CA LEU A 740 18.71 -1.36 8.10
C LEU A 740 18.85 -0.42 6.89
N TRP A 741 17.93 -0.50 5.93
CA TRP A 741 17.88 0.41 4.79
C TRP A 741 17.90 1.88 5.21
N TYR A 742 17.03 2.29 6.14
CA TYR A 742 17.03 3.67 6.61
C TYR A 742 18.28 4.04 7.41
N LYS A 743 18.82 3.12 8.21
CA LYS A 743 20.08 3.36 8.96
C LYS A 743 21.22 3.64 8.01
N GLU A 744 21.41 2.79 7.01
CA GLU A 744 22.45 2.96 6.00
C GLU A 744 22.24 4.20 5.12
N LEU A 745 20.98 4.49 4.75
CA LEU A 745 20.61 5.70 4.02
C LEU A 745 21.04 6.96 4.79
N PHE A 746 20.64 7.07 6.05
CA PHE A 746 20.91 8.27 6.84
C PHE A 746 22.37 8.35 7.29
N GLU A 747 23.04 7.24 7.60
CA GLU A 747 24.48 7.24 7.89
C GLU A 747 25.27 7.78 6.67
N PHE A 748 24.94 7.31 5.48
CA PHE A 748 25.58 7.76 4.25
C PHE A 748 25.31 9.24 3.98
N LEU A 749 24.05 9.66 4.05
CA LEU A 749 23.69 11.07 3.83
C LEU A 749 24.34 11.98 4.87
N ASP A 750 24.32 11.60 6.14
CA ASP A 750 24.89 12.39 7.24
C ASP A 750 26.39 12.57 7.04
N LYS A 751 27.12 11.52 6.64
CA LYS A 751 28.56 11.60 6.36
C LYS A 751 28.92 12.63 5.29
N TYR A 752 28.10 12.78 4.25
CA TYR A 752 28.43 13.62 3.09
C TYR A 752 27.67 14.95 3.03
N CYS A 753 26.57 15.09 3.79
CA CYS A 753 25.72 16.28 3.76
C CYS A 753 25.72 17.06 5.07
N LYS A 754 25.99 16.43 6.22
CA LYS A 754 26.10 17.14 7.50
C LYS A 754 27.56 17.42 7.81
N LYS A 755 27.82 18.63 8.31
CA LYS A 755 29.09 18.94 8.96
C LYS A 755 28.92 18.65 10.44
N PHE A 756 29.73 17.75 10.97
CA PHE A 756 29.88 17.53 12.40
C PHE A 756 30.88 18.52 12.99
#